data_AF-A0A3A8ZC64-F1
#
_entry.id   AF-A0A3A8ZC64-F1
#
_cell.length_a   1.000
_cell.length_b   1.000
_cell.length_c   1.000
_cell.angle_alpha   90.00
_cell.angle_beta   90.00
_cell.angle_gamma   90.00
#
_symmetry.space_group_name_H-M   'P 1'
#
loop_
_entity.id
_entity.type
_entity.pdbx_description
1 polymer ?
#
loop_
_entity_poly.entity_id
_entity_poly.type
_entity_poly.pdbx_seq_one_letter_code
_entity_poly.pdbx_strand_id
1 'polypeptide(L)'
;MRRQVISCGKKIVAVAVLACFMMIGKQAKAAETTTLRVISTTDIHNRINSEDYDVAGKNNTKSLARLNTMIKGARAEMTEGGSITVDVGDSVYGYGAETIMGGDITPNNDLQPIFAAMSRIGYDAITLGNHEFDYGYTFITNQIEKAGLKDVCVVANVKEWDSGKYPWDKTKMITKELTTSKGNTVSIKIGIVGVTRQDLSTYYDYNGILKGESALKTIRTQAAALKKQGADIVVAMAHCGFGKEDAADADYDVGYAISKLSDVDCVMLGHQHKNYPSADANVRSFYNLPNTDAETGLTNGKPVIMVADHAAGIGVADMALKISGDKVSVIGAKAEVRKSNQFVLEDPEIAGVVADADSVIKNTYDEILASVKEGSAITGYFGMLEDNYAIQLDNEAKIRFGMNYIHSSAGAKYAGYPVIAATQYYLDGSEGRNDYVEVGSSFTMKDVLNTQEYQHNNNYAYWITGAQLKEWMEWSASIYAQKDEMIQADKSLAEMIQENGASSVVSDRWLNNWQNFTVFDGLEYEIDASRPARYNADGDIINADSRRITKLTCDGREVTDETQFIIVNNYISAGMAVINPLYSQRLTQKEFRAVVYLKNYVKELGSFGPLSNKVDNNWSVTFGGTANRILRSSSLSELYAALKPWYRRTLKVTEDYAYYQTDLQQTVRTVDKDGPLLVLCPSTTEETNGDVIIYAQASDSSGVAKMYYLNGQYGEEDAAWETAEELSEKELKVSENGVYSICAVDSNGNKTVKNIEIKNINPEILHVPAVDKFTNKKTVITGEAQPGLTVHVNIGEKAFNTTAAEDGKYSCTVGVQLAGDPITVYVSDSEGRVSAKVESKVVRRGPNAPSLNSVTNKTMTLSGDINNANSTIIAYIGNTVYVPKNKASVYKGCTKYSKTKTIEQALNYSEKDGDYFIKVPAPAAKKKITIFAVDNAGECSLTAQQFAQEEAPNQPQVNSVCEVERYVTGKIPSNSKVCDITVKAGGQSFKAKSKKNGKFFVKTKGFSAGTVVQVSASDSQDGKVRTSAVAECVVSTEKKHTADSDKSIITMKSLNNRQTVVQGKAKTEGIVYLNYGDTSAQLNLNADGSFSYTLPSPLEGGSSLYVACHNKTTGEIEEVKRITVKTKKPEQPSLSKKAISKNAQTISVLSVEKATVVVKVGTKKIKVTECRYNAKKKMFVYSVDIPKGKKLACYVKNEAGVSKALSIARK
;
A
#
# COMPACT_ATOMS: atom_id res chain seq x y z
N MET A 1 -54.64 -15.17 -54.12
CA MET A 1 -55.75 -14.96 -53.16
C MET A 1 -55.14 -14.23 -51.96
N ARG A 2 -55.55 -13.07 -51.43
CA ARG A 2 -56.66 -12.12 -51.59
C ARG A 2 -56.12 -10.70 -51.21
N ARG A 3 -56.39 -9.71 -52.08
CA ARG A 3 -56.78 -8.27 -51.93
C ARG A 3 -56.34 -7.45 -50.69
N GLN A 4 -55.72 -6.25 -50.77
CA GLN A 4 -56.04 -4.92 -51.36
C GLN A 4 -56.81 -3.92 -50.44
N VAL A 5 -56.46 -2.62 -50.57
CA VAL A 5 -57.16 -1.30 -50.29
C VAL A 5 -56.34 -0.42 -49.31
N ILE A 6 -55.76 0.78 -49.58
CA ILE A 6 -55.98 2.02 -50.38
C ILE A 6 -56.76 3.17 -49.69
N SER A 7 -56.00 4.24 -49.33
CA SER A 7 -56.28 5.72 -49.37
C SER A 7 -57.30 6.35 -48.39
N CYS A 8 -57.35 7.67 -48.10
CA CYS A 8 -56.64 8.90 -48.51
C CYS A 8 -57.05 10.05 -47.55
N GLY A 9 -56.30 11.16 -47.50
CA GLY A 9 -56.78 12.43 -46.93
C GLY A 9 -55.81 13.60 -47.13
N LYS A 10 -56.08 14.48 -48.11
CA LYS A 10 -55.33 15.72 -48.45
C LYS A 10 -56.00 16.98 -47.87
N LYS A 11 -55.17 18.04 -47.78
CA LYS A 11 -55.44 19.51 -47.86
C LYS A 11 -55.56 20.27 -46.54
N ILE A 12 -54.68 21.25 -46.33
CA ILE A 12 -54.93 22.70 -46.53
C ILE A 12 -53.59 23.38 -46.87
N VAL A 13 -53.62 24.29 -47.85
CA VAL A 13 -52.51 25.09 -48.41
C VAL A 13 -52.92 26.57 -48.28
N ALA A 14 -51.91 27.44 -48.20
CA ALA A 14 -51.90 28.88 -48.52
C ALA A 14 -51.93 29.88 -47.36
N VAL A 15 -50.75 30.24 -46.86
CA VAL A 15 -50.32 31.65 -46.76
C VAL A 15 -48.82 31.73 -47.11
N ALA A 16 -48.45 32.77 -47.86
CA ALA A 16 -47.10 33.29 -48.13
C ALA A 16 -46.27 32.70 -49.29
N VAL A 17 -46.65 33.07 -50.51
CA VAL A 17 -45.69 33.40 -51.58
C VAL A 17 -45.76 34.91 -51.79
N LEU A 18 -44.95 35.68 -51.05
CA LEU A 18 -44.44 36.99 -51.46
C LEU A 18 -43.27 37.44 -50.54
N ALA A 19 -42.14 36.73 -50.62
CA ALA A 19 -40.83 37.23 -50.22
C ALA A 19 -39.72 36.44 -50.95
N CYS A 20 -39.76 36.45 -52.29
CA CYS A 20 -38.56 36.22 -53.07
C CYS A 20 -37.70 37.48 -53.04
N PHE A 21 -36.38 37.29 -52.96
CA PHE A 21 -35.29 38.27 -53.04
C PHE A 21 -34.89 39.01 -51.76
N MET A 22 -34.36 38.27 -50.78
CA MET A 22 -33.06 38.56 -50.12
C MET A 22 -32.73 37.46 -49.09
N MET A 23 -32.17 36.34 -49.53
CA MET A 23 -31.24 35.55 -48.72
C MET A 23 -30.19 34.93 -49.64
N ILE A 24 -29.12 35.71 -49.83
CA ILE A 24 -27.84 35.23 -50.33
C ILE A 24 -27.36 34.10 -49.40
N GLY A 25 -26.86 33.03 -50.01
CA GLY A 25 -26.64 31.74 -49.37
C GLY A 25 -25.81 31.75 -48.08
N LYS A 26 -26.20 30.85 -47.17
CA LYS A 26 -25.25 30.06 -46.39
C LYS A 26 -25.37 28.62 -46.85
N GLN A 27 -24.57 28.24 -47.87
CA GLN A 27 -24.08 26.88 -47.93
C GLN A 27 -23.43 26.60 -46.57
N ALA A 28 -23.97 25.66 -45.80
CA ALA A 28 -23.25 25.15 -44.64
C ALA A 28 -21.93 24.58 -45.17
N LYS A 29 -20.81 25.28 -44.89
CA LYS A 29 -19.47 24.76 -45.18
C LYS A 29 -19.39 23.36 -44.56
N ALA A 30 -19.12 22.34 -45.38
CA ALA A 30 -18.86 20.99 -44.88
C ALA A 30 -17.81 21.07 -43.77
N ALA A 31 -18.04 20.36 -42.66
CA ALA A 31 -17.12 20.35 -41.53
C ALA A 31 -15.77 19.77 -41.96
N GLU A 32 -14.69 20.35 -41.46
CA GLU A 32 -13.34 19.88 -41.74
C GLU A 32 -13.00 18.72 -40.81
N THR A 33 -12.42 17.66 -41.35
CA THR A 33 -12.22 16.40 -40.62
C THR A 33 -10.81 15.86 -40.83
N THR A 34 -10.29 15.12 -39.87
CA THR A 34 -9.05 14.33 -40.00
C THR A 34 -9.19 13.05 -39.18
N THR A 35 -8.22 12.14 -39.25
CA THR A 35 -8.24 10.88 -38.48
C THR A 35 -6.96 10.75 -37.69
N LEU A 36 -7.08 10.48 -36.40
CA LEU A 36 -5.96 10.11 -35.53
C LEU A 36 -6.01 8.61 -35.28
N ARG A 37 -4.87 7.94 -35.47
CA ARG A 37 -4.69 6.54 -35.14
C ARG A 37 -3.83 6.35 -33.89
N VAL A 38 -4.23 5.45 -33.01
CA VAL A 38 -3.39 4.97 -31.90
C VAL A 38 -3.09 3.49 -32.16
N ILE A 39 -1.81 3.15 -32.23
CA ILE A 39 -1.32 1.78 -32.40
C ILE A 39 -0.77 1.31 -31.06
N SER A 40 -1.15 0.12 -30.59
CA SER A 40 -0.69 -0.39 -29.29
C SER A 40 -0.07 -1.78 -29.37
N THR A 41 0.94 -2.00 -28.54
CA THR A 41 1.48 -3.31 -28.13
C THR A 41 1.36 -3.47 -26.62
N THR A 42 1.46 -4.69 -26.12
CA THR A 42 1.39 -5.02 -24.69
C THR A 42 1.86 -6.46 -24.49
N ASP A 43 2.24 -6.83 -23.27
CA ASP A 43 2.48 -8.21 -22.83
C ASP A 43 3.43 -8.96 -23.78
N ILE A 44 4.51 -8.28 -24.21
CA ILE A 44 5.47 -8.81 -25.20
C ILE A 44 6.25 -10.00 -24.61
N HIS A 45 6.48 -10.00 -23.29
CA HIS A 45 7.15 -11.08 -22.55
C HIS A 45 8.43 -11.59 -23.22
N ASN A 46 9.34 -10.66 -23.51
CA ASN A 46 10.64 -10.91 -24.14
C ASN A 46 10.58 -11.58 -25.52
N ARG A 47 9.43 -11.53 -26.21
CA ARG A 47 9.27 -12.07 -27.57
C ARG A 47 9.81 -11.17 -28.67
N ILE A 48 11.12 -11.18 -28.87
CA ILE A 48 11.78 -10.26 -29.82
C ILE A 48 11.70 -10.75 -31.27
N ASN A 49 12.03 -12.02 -31.52
CA ASN A 49 12.09 -12.64 -32.85
C ASN A 49 11.30 -13.97 -32.87
N SER A 50 11.42 -14.72 -33.97
CA SER A 50 10.72 -16.01 -34.13
C SER A 50 11.20 -17.10 -33.17
N GLU A 51 12.30 -16.92 -32.43
CA GLU A 51 12.72 -17.85 -31.39
C GLU A 51 11.80 -17.73 -30.18
N ASP A 52 11.27 -18.86 -29.72
CA ASP A 52 10.52 -18.99 -28.49
C ASP A 52 11.44 -19.49 -27.40
N TYR A 53 11.83 -18.58 -26.50
CA TYR A 53 12.74 -18.98 -25.44
C TYR A 53 12.05 -19.79 -24.33
N ASP A 54 10.73 -19.73 -24.23
CA ASP A 54 9.99 -20.42 -23.17
C ASP A 54 9.71 -21.88 -23.50
N VAL A 55 9.87 -22.27 -24.77
CA VAL A 55 9.62 -23.63 -25.28
C VAL A 55 10.75 -24.14 -26.19
N ALA A 56 11.94 -23.53 -26.10
CA ALA A 56 13.13 -23.91 -26.86
C ALA A 56 12.85 -24.25 -28.34
N GLY A 57 12.03 -23.41 -28.98
CA GLY A 57 11.39 -23.70 -30.26
C GLY A 57 11.24 -22.46 -31.14
N LYS A 58 10.63 -22.64 -32.33
CA LYS A 58 10.33 -21.52 -33.23
C LYS A 58 8.84 -21.26 -33.29
N ASN A 59 8.44 -20.01 -33.12
CA ASN A 59 7.10 -19.53 -33.45
C ASN A 59 7.20 -18.50 -34.57
N ASN A 60 6.73 -18.87 -35.76
CA ASN A 60 6.79 -17.99 -36.92
C ASN A 60 5.57 -17.06 -37.02
N THR A 61 4.66 -17.08 -36.04
CA THR A 61 3.44 -16.26 -36.06
C THR A 61 3.51 -15.07 -35.12
N LYS A 62 4.34 -15.10 -34.07
CA LYS A 62 4.43 -14.05 -33.05
C LYS A 62 5.88 -13.59 -32.83
N SER A 63 6.11 -12.29 -32.97
CA SER A 63 7.36 -11.63 -32.51
C SER A 63 7.25 -10.11 -32.60
N LEU A 64 7.97 -9.40 -31.73
CA LEU A 64 8.06 -7.95 -31.78
C LEU A 64 8.64 -7.46 -33.12
N ALA A 65 9.54 -8.23 -33.73
CA ALA A 65 10.07 -7.93 -35.06
C ALA A 65 8.98 -7.95 -36.15
N ARG A 66 8.03 -8.89 -36.10
CA ARG A 66 6.85 -8.89 -37.00
C ARG A 66 5.91 -7.75 -36.67
N LEU A 67 5.70 -7.47 -35.38
CA LEU A 67 4.87 -6.33 -34.98
C LEU A 67 5.46 -5.02 -35.49
N ASN A 68 6.78 -4.83 -35.51
CA ASN A 68 7.36 -3.61 -36.08
C ASN A 68 7.06 -3.46 -37.58
N THR A 69 7.08 -4.54 -38.35
CA THR A 69 6.61 -4.54 -39.75
C THR A 69 5.15 -4.10 -39.85
N MET A 70 4.28 -4.63 -38.97
CA MET A 70 2.86 -4.25 -38.91
C MET A 70 2.65 -2.81 -38.47
N ILE A 71 3.44 -2.32 -37.50
CA ILE A 71 3.42 -0.94 -37.01
C ILE A 71 3.82 0.01 -38.15
N LYS A 72 4.89 -0.29 -38.89
CA LYS A 72 5.32 0.49 -40.07
C LYS A 72 4.21 0.54 -41.13
N GLY A 73 3.55 -0.59 -41.41
CA GLY A 73 2.39 -0.65 -42.31
C GLY A 73 1.21 0.19 -41.82
N ALA A 74 0.82 0.04 -40.55
CA ALA A 74 -0.29 0.77 -39.95
C ALA A 74 -0.05 2.29 -39.86
N ARG A 75 1.22 2.71 -39.69
CA ARG A 75 1.64 4.13 -39.79
C ARG A 75 1.51 4.64 -41.22
N ALA A 76 1.92 3.85 -42.22
CA ALA A 76 1.88 4.23 -43.63
C ALA A 76 0.46 4.35 -44.22
N GLU A 77 -0.54 3.71 -43.59
CA GLU A 77 -1.96 3.87 -43.93
C GLU A 77 -2.50 5.28 -43.58
N MET A 78 -1.81 6.03 -42.73
CA MET A 78 -2.22 7.34 -42.26
C MET A 78 -1.49 8.46 -43.00
N THR A 79 -2.07 9.67 -43.01
CA THR A 79 -1.31 10.87 -43.39
C THR A 79 -0.12 11.04 -42.45
N GLU A 80 0.96 11.66 -42.93
CA GLU A 80 2.14 11.95 -42.11
C GLU A 80 1.73 12.62 -40.79
N GLY A 81 2.26 12.11 -39.67
CA GLY A 81 1.91 12.57 -38.32
C GLY A 81 0.55 12.09 -37.77
N GLY A 82 -0.28 11.40 -38.58
CA GLY A 82 -1.64 10.95 -38.24
C GLY A 82 -1.74 9.76 -37.30
N SER A 83 -0.62 9.27 -36.76
CA SER A 83 -0.59 8.14 -35.81
C SER A 83 0.35 8.37 -34.64
N ILE A 84 0.03 7.75 -33.51
CA ILE A 84 0.96 7.50 -32.40
C ILE A 84 1.06 6.00 -32.12
N THR A 85 2.21 5.56 -31.61
CA THR A 85 2.43 4.17 -31.19
C THR A 85 2.75 4.11 -29.70
N VAL A 86 2.06 3.24 -28.97
CA VAL A 86 2.19 3.10 -27.51
C VAL A 86 2.42 1.66 -27.09
N ASP A 87 3.09 1.44 -25.95
CA ASP A 87 3.21 0.12 -25.33
C ASP A 87 2.61 0.11 -23.92
N VAL A 88 1.78 -0.90 -23.62
CA VAL A 88 0.99 -0.96 -22.39
C VAL A 88 1.67 -1.79 -21.28
N GLY A 89 2.95 -2.13 -21.38
CA GLY A 89 3.70 -2.82 -20.32
C GLY A 89 3.71 -4.35 -20.42
N ASP A 90 4.41 -5.00 -19.49
CA ASP A 90 4.81 -6.41 -19.50
C ASP A 90 5.64 -6.77 -20.74
N SER A 91 6.72 -6.03 -20.93
CA SER A 91 7.72 -6.28 -21.96
C SER A 91 8.77 -7.31 -21.54
N VAL A 92 9.23 -7.29 -20.28
CA VAL A 92 10.32 -8.17 -19.79
C VAL A 92 9.80 -9.27 -18.87
N TYR A 93 9.74 -10.49 -19.38
CA TYR A 93 9.38 -11.69 -18.61
C TYR A 93 9.83 -12.96 -19.36
N GLY A 94 9.83 -14.10 -18.69
CA GLY A 94 10.09 -15.41 -19.31
C GLY A 94 11.52 -15.91 -19.26
N TYR A 95 11.73 -17.15 -19.72
CA TYR A 95 12.98 -17.91 -19.61
C TYR A 95 14.17 -17.16 -20.22
N GLY A 96 13.96 -16.57 -21.39
CA GLY A 96 14.99 -15.82 -22.11
C GLY A 96 15.46 -14.61 -21.31
N ALA A 97 14.54 -13.81 -20.77
CA ALA A 97 14.87 -12.62 -19.99
C ALA A 97 15.66 -13.00 -18.72
N GLU A 98 15.19 -14.02 -18.02
CA GLU A 98 15.80 -14.46 -16.76
C GLU A 98 17.16 -15.12 -16.94
N THR A 99 17.33 -15.89 -18.01
CA THR A 99 18.63 -16.46 -18.36
C THR A 99 19.65 -15.36 -18.63
N ILE A 100 19.28 -14.29 -19.35
CA ILE A 100 20.16 -13.13 -19.58
C ILE A 100 20.53 -12.44 -18.27
N MET A 101 19.61 -12.41 -17.29
CA MET A 101 19.84 -11.81 -15.98
C MET A 101 20.73 -12.64 -15.04
N GLY A 102 21.07 -13.88 -15.43
CA GLY A 102 21.88 -14.81 -14.63
C GLY A 102 21.07 -15.88 -13.89
N GLY A 103 19.77 -16.00 -14.17
CA GLY A 103 18.88 -17.01 -13.58
C GLY A 103 18.36 -16.69 -12.17
N ASP A 104 18.71 -15.53 -11.60
CA ASP A 104 18.38 -15.11 -10.24
C ASP A 104 17.49 -13.86 -10.20
N ILE A 105 16.71 -13.71 -9.12
CA ILE A 105 15.87 -12.52 -8.81
C ILE A 105 16.72 -11.27 -8.52
N THR A 106 18.03 -11.42 -8.31
CA THR A 106 18.97 -10.29 -8.18
C THR A 106 19.75 -10.15 -9.49
N PRO A 107 19.16 -9.53 -10.51
CA PRO A 107 19.71 -9.59 -11.86
C PRO A 107 21.03 -8.81 -11.97
N ASN A 108 21.86 -9.20 -12.93
CA ASN A 108 22.82 -8.24 -13.48
C ASN A 108 22.05 -7.02 -14.02
N ASN A 109 22.64 -5.82 -13.93
CA ASN A 109 21.97 -4.61 -14.37
C ASN A 109 22.18 -4.35 -15.88
N ASP A 110 22.53 -5.36 -16.67
CA ASP A 110 22.79 -5.19 -18.10
C ASP A 110 21.51 -4.94 -18.89
N LEU A 111 21.61 -4.20 -19.98
CA LEU A 111 20.45 -3.80 -20.78
C LEU A 111 19.82 -5.04 -21.43
N GLN A 112 18.56 -5.32 -21.11
CA GLN A 112 17.84 -6.42 -21.72
C GLN A 112 17.57 -6.13 -23.20
N PRO A 113 17.78 -7.12 -24.10
CA PRO A 113 17.53 -6.97 -25.53
C PRO A 113 16.12 -6.47 -25.86
N ILE A 114 15.11 -6.80 -25.06
CA ILE A 114 13.74 -6.34 -25.32
C ILE A 114 13.60 -4.82 -25.21
N PHE A 115 14.21 -4.16 -24.23
CA PHE A 115 14.16 -2.71 -24.11
C PHE A 115 14.98 -2.02 -25.21
N ALA A 116 16.09 -2.63 -25.63
CA ALA A 116 16.85 -2.17 -26.79
C ALA A 116 16.02 -2.27 -28.09
N ALA A 117 15.23 -3.33 -28.26
CA ALA A 117 14.32 -3.50 -29.39
C ALA A 117 13.19 -2.46 -29.36
N MET A 118 12.55 -2.24 -28.20
CA MET A 118 11.51 -1.22 -28.03
C MET A 118 12.01 0.19 -28.38
N SER A 119 13.25 0.52 -28.00
CA SER A 119 13.88 1.80 -28.35
C SER A 119 13.93 2.05 -29.86
N ARG A 120 14.20 1.00 -30.66
CA ARG A 120 14.29 1.08 -32.14
C ARG A 120 12.94 1.18 -32.86
N ILE A 121 11.84 0.77 -32.22
CA ILE A 121 10.48 0.88 -32.79
C ILE A 121 10.02 2.35 -32.86
N GLY A 122 10.53 3.18 -31.94
CA GLY A 122 10.15 4.58 -31.81
C GLY A 122 8.73 4.71 -31.27
N TYR A 123 8.48 4.20 -30.06
CA TYR A 123 7.24 4.43 -29.32
C TYR A 123 7.11 5.91 -28.95
N ASP A 124 5.90 6.47 -29.07
CA ASP A 124 5.60 7.83 -28.62
C ASP A 124 5.36 7.89 -27.10
N ALA A 125 4.87 6.80 -26.51
CA ALA A 125 4.73 6.61 -25.07
C ALA A 125 4.77 5.12 -24.69
N ILE A 126 5.34 4.79 -23.53
CA ILE A 126 5.25 3.46 -22.91
C ILE A 126 4.76 3.60 -21.47
N THR A 127 4.09 2.59 -20.95
CA THR A 127 3.89 2.44 -19.50
C THR A 127 4.49 1.12 -19.05
N LEU A 128 4.40 0.83 -17.75
CA LEU A 128 4.98 -0.37 -17.16
C LEU A 128 3.85 -1.30 -16.70
N GLY A 129 4.01 -2.60 -16.93
CA GLY A 129 3.19 -3.65 -16.37
C GLY A 129 3.81 -4.18 -15.07
N ASN A 130 3.28 -5.29 -14.56
CA ASN A 130 3.78 -5.86 -13.31
C ASN A 130 5.14 -6.55 -13.44
N HIS A 131 5.43 -7.15 -14.58
CA HIS A 131 6.68 -7.89 -14.81
C HIS A 131 7.90 -6.98 -14.94
N GLU A 132 7.70 -5.70 -15.30
CA GLU A 132 8.77 -4.71 -15.18
C GLU A 132 9.26 -4.53 -13.73
N PHE A 133 8.41 -4.77 -12.74
CA PHE A 133 8.76 -4.61 -11.32
C PHE A 133 9.29 -5.91 -10.68
N ASP A 134 9.23 -7.05 -11.37
CA ASP A 134 9.63 -8.35 -10.78
C ASP A 134 11.09 -8.47 -10.37
N TYR A 135 11.95 -7.64 -10.96
CA TYR A 135 13.38 -7.67 -10.73
C TYR A 135 13.89 -6.45 -9.94
N GLY A 136 12.96 -5.71 -9.31
CA GLY A 136 13.25 -4.63 -8.36
C GLY A 136 13.36 -3.22 -8.96
N TYR A 137 13.18 -2.20 -8.11
CA TYR A 137 13.10 -0.79 -8.53
C TYR A 137 14.34 -0.30 -9.29
N THR A 138 15.53 -0.70 -8.84
CA THR A 138 16.80 -0.30 -9.46
C THR A 138 16.94 -0.89 -10.86
N PHE A 139 16.56 -2.15 -11.04
CA PHE A 139 16.63 -2.82 -12.33
C PHE A 139 15.81 -2.04 -13.37
N ILE A 140 14.50 -1.87 -13.13
CA ILE A 140 13.62 -1.24 -14.12
C ILE A 140 14.02 0.21 -14.43
N THR A 141 14.43 0.97 -13.40
CA THR A 141 14.93 2.33 -13.62
C THR A 141 16.15 2.33 -14.54
N ASN A 142 17.11 1.43 -14.30
CA ASN A 142 18.30 1.29 -15.14
C ASN A 142 17.95 0.87 -16.57
N GLN A 143 17.01 -0.07 -16.76
CA GLN A 143 16.60 -0.55 -18.08
C GLN A 143 16.01 0.60 -18.92
N ILE A 144 15.07 1.36 -18.35
CA ILE A 144 14.42 2.49 -19.02
C ILE A 144 15.44 3.59 -19.37
N GLU A 145 16.38 3.87 -18.46
CA GLU A 145 17.42 4.88 -18.71
C GLU A 145 18.44 4.43 -19.77
N LYS A 146 18.96 3.21 -19.67
CA LYS A 146 19.94 2.66 -20.61
C LYS A 146 19.37 2.48 -22.03
N ALA A 147 18.08 2.15 -22.14
CA ALA A 147 17.39 2.03 -23.41
C ALA A 147 17.05 3.39 -24.06
N GLY A 148 17.21 4.51 -23.34
CA GLY A 148 16.78 5.83 -23.81
C GLY A 148 15.26 6.03 -23.81
N LEU A 149 14.52 5.23 -23.04
CA LEU A 149 13.05 5.25 -23.00
C LEU A 149 12.48 6.20 -21.92
N LYS A 150 13.36 6.85 -21.13
CA LYS A 150 12.96 7.72 -20.02
C LYS A 150 11.95 8.80 -20.42
N ASP A 151 12.18 9.49 -21.53
CA ASP A 151 11.34 10.61 -21.97
C ASP A 151 9.98 10.17 -22.52
N VAL A 152 9.81 8.88 -22.83
CA VAL A 152 8.54 8.32 -23.33
C VAL A 152 7.83 7.44 -22.28
N CYS A 153 8.47 7.15 -21.15
CA CYS A 153 7.89 6.37 -20.07
C CYS A 153 6.94 7.20 -19.18
N VAL A 154 5.68 6.79 -19.09
CA VAL A 154 4.67 7.42 -18.25
C VAL A 154 4.03 6.44 -17.26
N VAL A 155 4.10 6.75 -15.96
CA VAL A 155 3.53 5.93 -14.87
C VAL A 155 2.94 6.85 -13.80
N ALA A 156 1.63 7.08 -13.88
CA ALA A 156 0.92 8.08 -13.09
C ALA A 156 0.54 7.62 -11.69
N ASN A 157 0.51 6.32 -11.42
CA ASN A 157 -0.03 5.75 -10.18
C ASN A 157 1.04 5.06 -9.32
N VAL A 158 2.32 5.35 -9.53
CA VAL A 158 3.42 4.81 -8.72
C VAL A 158 4.18 5.94 -8.07
N LYS A 159 4.39 5.83 -6.76
CA LYS A 159 5.17 6.80 -5.98
C LYS A 159 6.26 6.13 -5.20
N GLU A 160 7.36 6.82 -5.01
CA GLU A 160 8.33 6.48 -3.97
C GLU A 160 7.64 6.54 -2.61
N TRP A 161 7.84 5.50 -1.81
CA TRP A 161 7.15 5.33 -0.53
C TRP A 161 7.41 6.51 0.42
N ASP A 162 8.67 6.96 0.50
CA ASP A 162 9.11 7.97 1.47
C ASP A 162 8.90 9.41 0.99
N SER A 163 9.31 9.69 -0.24
CA SER A 163 9.28 11.05 -0.77
C SER A 163 7.88 11.44 -1.28
N GLY A 164 7.06 10.46 -1.66
CA GLY A 164 5.80 10.66 -2.36
C GLY A 164 5.97 11.20 -3.79
N LYS A 165 7.21 11.26 -4.30
CA LYS A 165 7.53 11.66 -5.67
C LYS A 165 7.20 10.53 -6.64
N TYR A 166 6.96 10.90 -7.89
CA TYR A 166 6.82 9.94 -8.98
C TYR A 166 8.20 9.63 -9.54
N PRO A 167 8.59 8.34 -9.64
CA PRO A 167 9.86 7.95 -10.26
C PRO A 167 9.94 8.30 -11.75
N TRP A 168 8.79 8.22 -12.43
CA TRP A 168 8.63 8.49 -13.86
C TRP A 168 7.63 9.63 -14.07
N ASP A 169 7.58 10.15 -15.28
CA ASP A 169 6.59 11.16 -15.63
C ASP A 169 5.17 10.59 -15.48
N LYS A 170 4.24 11.39 -14.95
CA LYS A 170 2.86 10.91 -14.78
C LYS A 170 2.11 10.85 -16.09
N THR A 171 2.37 11.83 -16.95
CA THR A 171 1.58 12.12 -18.15
C THR A 171 2.47 12.77 -19.18
N LYS A 172 2.15 12.59 -20.45
CA LYS A 172 2.84 13.25 -21.57
C LYS A 172 1.84 13.99 -22.44
N MET A 173 2.21 15.17 -22.93
CA MET A 173 1.46 15.87 -23.98
C MET A 173 2.22 15.72 -25.29
N ILE A 174 1.61 15.09 -26.28
CA ILE A 174 2.16 14.91 -27.62
C ILE A 174 1.40 15.85 -28.55
N THR A 175 2.10 16.63 -29.36
CA THR A 175 1.47 17.44 -30.41
C THR A 175 1.81 16.84 -31.76
N LYS A 176 0.80 16.57 -32.59
CA LYS A 176 0.96 16.08 -33.96
C LYS A 176 0.31 17.06 -34.93
N GLU A 177 0.97 17.28 -36.05
CA GLU A 177 0.43 18.06 -37.16
C GLU A 177 -0.28 17.10 -38.13
N LEU A 178 -1.58 17.30 -38.35
CA LEU A 178 -2.40 16.43 -39.19
C LEU A 178 -2.96 17.20 -40.38
N THR A 179 -3.01 16.54 -41.54
CA THR A 179 -3.70 17.06 -42.72
C THR A 179 -5.19 16.75 -42.63
N THR A 180 -6.03 17.76 -42.89
CA THR A 180 -7.48 17.62 -42.90
C THR A 180 -8.03 17.24 -44.26
N SER A 181 -9.31 16.89 -44.34
CA SER A 181 -10.06 16.60 -45.56
C SER A 181 -10.11 17.75 -46.57
N LYS A 182 -9.64 18.94 -46.19
CA LYS A 182 -9.49 20.12 -47.06
C LYS A 182 -8.04 20.48 -47.38
N GLY A 183 -7.08 19.67 -46.94
CA GLY A 183 -5.66 19.89 -47.17
C GLY A 183 -5.00 20.93 -46.25
N ASN A 184 -5.68 21.39 -45.20
CA ASN A 184 -5.05 22.26 -44.20
C ASN A 184 -4.30 21.42 -43.17
N THR A 185 -3.29 22.01 -42.54
CA THR A 185 -2.58 21.42 -41.40
C THR A 185 -3.20 21.92 -40.09
N VAL A 186 -3.46 20.99 -39.16
CA VAL A 186 -3.97 21.29 -37.82
C VAL A 186 -3.12 20.61 -36.75
N SER A 187 -2.78 21.34 -35.70
CA SER A 187 -2.11 20.79 -34.52
C SER A 187 -3.11 20.10 -33.61
N ILE A 188 -2.93 18.81 -33.36
CA ILE A 188 -3.74 18.01 -32.43
C ILE A 188 -2.90 17.70 -31.19
N LYS A 189 -3.41 18.07 -30.02
CA LYS A 189 -2.77 17.80 -28.72
C LYS A 189 -3.34 16.53 -28.09
N ILE A 190 -2.48 15.54 -27.90
CA ILE A 190 -2.82 14.22 -27.38
C ILE A 190 -2.20 14.09 -25.99
N GLY A 191 -3.06 14.05 -24.97
CA GLY A 191 -2.65 13.75 -23.60
C GLY A 191 -2.55 12.24 -23.38
N ILE A 192 -1.44 11.77 -22.84
CA ILE A 192 -1.22 10.38 -22.47
C ILE A 192 -1.18 10.26 -20.95
N VAL A 193 -1.92 9.30 -20.41
CA VAL A 193 -1.81 8.85 -19.01
C VAL A 193 -1.51 7.36 -18.99
N GLY A 194 -0.38 6.98 -18.39
CA GLY A 194 -0.01 5.59 -18.16
C GLY A 194 -0.26 5.18 -16.72
N VAL A 195 -0.77 3.98 -16.48
CA VAL A 195 -0.89 3.38 -15.14
C VAL A 195 -0.59 1.89 -15.18
N THR A 196 -0.07 1.39 -14.06
CA THR A 196 0.16 -0.03 -13.82
C THR A 196 -0.78 -0.57 -12.75
N ARG A 197 -0.68 -1.85 -12.40
CA ARG A 197 -1.44 -2.42 -11.27
C ARG A 197 -0.91 -1.93 -9.93
N GLN A 198 -1.79 -1.82 -8.93
CA GLN A 198 -1.43 -1.26 -7.61
C GLN A 198 -0.59 -2.20 -6.72
N ASP A 199 -0.53 -3.50 -7.06
CA ASP A 199 0.32 -4.52 -6.42
C ASP A 199 1.76 -4.52 -6.96
N LEU A 200 2.00 -3.86 -8.10
CA LEU A 200 3.29 -3.65 -8.78
C LEU A 200 3.99 -4.90 -9.29
N SER A 201 4.21 -5.93 -8.48
CA SER A 201 5.05 -7.07 -8.84
C SER A 201 4.47 -8.39 -8.37
N THR A 202 4.80 -9.43 -9.12
CA THR A 202 4.54 -10.83 -8.83
C THR A 202 5.57 -11.41 -7.87
N TYR A 203 6.87 -11.10 -8.04
CA TYR A 203 7.96 -11.72 -7.28
C TYR A 203 8.61 -10.82 -6.21
N TYR A 204 8.62 -9.50 -6.39
CA TYR A 204 9.41 -8.58 -5.58
C TYR A 204 8.55 -7.78 -4.57
N ASP A 205 8.91 -7.77 -3.28
CA ASP A 205 8.19 -6.99 -2.26
C ASP A 205 8.63 -5.50 -2.26
N TYR A 206 7.76 -4.64 -2.81
CA TYR A 206 7.97 -3.19 -2.85
C TYR A 206 7.61 -2.43 -1.57
N ASN A 207 7.16 -3.11 -0.50
CA ASN A 207 6.79 -2.44 0.75
C ASN A 207 7.94 -1.58 1.31
N GLY A 208 7.67 -0.29 1.48
CA GLY A 208 8.67 0.68 1.94
C GLY A 208 9.60 1.20 0.85
N ILE A 209 9.42 0.80 -0.42
CA ILE A 209 10.19 1.25 -1.58
C ILE A 209 9.29 2.05 -2.52
N LEU A 210 8.29 1.41 -3.11
CA LEU A 210 7.29 2.05 -3.98
C LEU A 210 5.87 1.78 -3.45
N LYS A 211 4.95 2.66 -3.82
CA LYS A 211 3.53 2.55 -3.52
C LYS A 211 2.72 2.66 -4.81
N GLY A 212 2.00 1.60 -5.15
CA GLY A 212 0.96 1.62 -6.16
C GLY A 212 -0.30 2.33 -5.64
N GLU A 213 -0.89 3.18 -6.47
CA GLU A 213 -2.16 3.86 -6.23
C GLU A 213 -3.23 3.35 -7.20
N SER A 214 -4.50 3.56 -6.85
CA SER A 214 -5.65 3.21 -7.70
C SER A 214 -5.49 3.70 -9.14
N ALA A 215 -5.55 2.77 -10.10
CA ALA A 215 -5.49 3.08 -11.52
C ALA A 215 -6.67 3.97 -11.95
N LEU A 216 -7.91 3.56 -11.63
CA LEU A 216 -9.13 4.28 -12.01
C LEU A 216 -9.18 5.72 -11.47
N LYS A 217 -8.87 5.90 -10.17
CA LYS A 217 -8.83 7.23 -9.54
C LYS A 217 -7.74 8.11 -10.14
N THR A 218 -6.59 7.51 -10.44
CA THR A 218 -5.45 8.23 -11.02
C THR A 218 -5.76 8.71 -12.42
N ILE A 219 -6.26 7.84 -13.30
CA ILE A 219 -6.66 8.20 -14.67
C ILE A 219 -7.72 9.30 -14.63
N ARG A 220 -8.78 9.15 -13.82
CA ARG A 220 -9.82 10.18 -13.67
C ARG A 220 -9.23 11.55 -13.34
N THR A 221 -8.23 11.59 -12.44
CA THR A 221 -7.59 12.84 -12.01
C THR A 221 -6.64 13.40 -13.07
N GLN A 222 -5.80 12.57 -13.67
CA GLN A 222 -4.80 13.03 -14.64
C GLN A 222 -5.42 13.35 -16.01
N ALA A 223 -6.43 12.61 -16.47
CA ALA A 223 -7.15 12.92 -17.71
C ALA A 223 -7.84 14.30 -17.62
N ALA A 224 -8.54 14.57 -16.51
CA ALA A 224 -9.12 15.89 -16.26
C ALA A 224 -8.07 17.00 -16.20
N ALA A 225 -6.87 16.72 -15.68
CA ALA A 225 -5.76 17.67 -15.67
C ALA A 225 -5.20 17.92 -17.08
N LEU A 226 -5.06 16.90 -17.91
CA LEU A 226 -4.61 17.00 -19.31
C LEU A 226 -5.61 17.80 -20.16
N LYS A 227 -6.92 17.54 -20.03
CA LYS A 227 -7.96 18.35 -20.69
C LYS A 227 -7.87 19.82 -20.28
N LYS A 228 -7.63 20.12 -18.99
CA LYS A 228 -7.40 21.51 -18.52
C LYS A 228 -6.12 22.14 -19.08
N GLN A 229 -5.09 21.34 -19.39
CA GLN A 229 -3.88 21.78 -20.06
C GLN A 229 -4.05 21.96 -21.57
N GLY A 230 -5.25 21.66 -22.10
CA GLY A 230 -5.60 21.83 -23.50
C GLY A 230 -5.36 20.58 -24.36
N ALA A 231 -5.36 19.39 -23.79
CA ALA A 231 -5.44 18.16 -24.58
C ALA A 231 -6.76 18.10 -25.34
N ASP A 232 -6.68 17.88 -26.65
CA ASP A 232 -7.83 17.63 -27.51
C ASP A 232 -8.34 16.19 -27.31
N ILE A 233 -7.40 15.25 -27.27
CA ILE A 233 -7.64 13.81 -27.12
C ILE A 233 -6.85 13.30 -25.91
N VAL A 234 -7.43 12.41 -25.11
CA VAL A 234 -6.73 11.72 -24.02
C VAL A 234 -6.76 10.22 -24.23
N VAL A 235 -5.57 9.61 -24.27
CA VAL A 235 -5.36 8.16 -24.33
C VAL A 235 -4.95 7.66 -22.95
N ALA A 236 -5.70 6.70 -22.42
CA ALA A 236 -5.37 6.01 -21.19
C ALA A 236 -4.69 4.67 -21.52
N MET A 237 -3.43 4.54 -21.14
CA MET A 237 -2.68 3.28 -21.19
C MET A 237 -2.74 2.67 -19.80
N ALA A 238 -3.46 1.57 -19.64
CA ALA A 238 -3.68 0.95 -18.34
C ALA A 238 -3.31 -0.52 -18.41
N HIS A 239 -2.22 -0.90 -17.76
CA HIS A 239 -1.82 -2.29 -17.63
C HIS A 239 -2.73 -2.99 -16.62
N CYS A 240 -3.96 -3.30 -17.04
CA CYS A 240 -5.01 -3.93 -16.25
C CYS A 240 -6.04 -4.58 -17.17
N GLY A 241 -6.85 -5.47 -16.60
CA GLY A 241 -7.93 -6.14 -17.29
C GLY A 241 -9.16 -5.30 -17.62
N PHE A 242 -10.12 -5.92 -18.31
CA PHE A 242 -11.37 -5.28 -18.73
C PHE A 242 -12.25 -4.87 -17.55
N GLY A 243 -12.38 -5.71 -16.53
CA GLY A 243 -13.13 -5.39 -15.31
C GLY A 243 -14.65 -5.54 -15.42
N LYS A 244 -15.35 -5.13 -14.35
CA LYS A 244 -16.82 -5.22 -14.18
C LYS A 244 -17.51 -3.86 -14.31
N GLU A 245 -18.84 -3.86 -14.43
CA GLU A 245 -19.63 -2.63 -14.62
C GLU A 245 -19.46 -1.61 -13.48
N ASP A 246 -19.54 -2.10 -12.23
CA ASP A 246 -19.51 -1.31 -10.99
C ASP A 246 -18.16 -1.46 -10.28
N ALA A 247 -17.07 -1.17 -11.00
CA ALA A 247 -15.73 -1.21 -10.43
C ALA A 247 -15.56 -0.11 -9.36
N ALA A 248 -15.05 -0.50 -8.19
CA ALA A 248 -14.61 0.43 -7.15
C ALA A 248 -13.23 1.01 -7.51
N ASP A 249 -12.88 2.17 -6.95
CA ASP A 249 -11.55 2.76 -7.17
C ASP A 249 -10.41 1.79 -6.75
N ALA A 250 -10.65 0.87 -5.81
CA ALA A 250 -9.65 -0.09 -5.35
C ALA A 250 -9.57 -1.39 -6.17
N ASP A 251 -10.46 -1.60 -7.15
CA ASP A 251 -10.41 -2.78 -8.01
C ASP A 251 -9.18 -2.73 -8.95
N TYR A 252 -8.64 -3.90 -9.29
CA TYR A 252 -7.45 -4.02 -10.14
C TYR A 252 -7.78 -3.91 -11.64
N ASP A 253 -8.77 -4.67 -12.10
CA ASP A 253 -9.22 -4.67 -13.50
C ASP A 253 -10.34 -3.64 -13.69
N VAL A 254 -10.04 -2.54 -14.39
CA VAL A 254 -10.89 -1.34 -14.44
C VAL A 254 -11.07 -0.75 -15.84
N GLY A 255 -10.67 -1.45 -16.91
CA GLY A 255 -10.72 -0.96 -18.29
C GLY A 255 -12.09 -0.45 -18.74
N TYR A 256 -13.15 -1.19 -18.46
CA TYR A 256 -14.54 -0.81 -18.73
C TYR A 256 -14.93 0.46 -17.97
N ALA A 257 -14.56 0.58 -16.69
CA ALA A 257 -14.84 1.77 -15.88
C ALA A 257 -14.06 3.01 -16.36
N ILE A 258 -12.83 2.84 -16.87
CA ILE A 258 -12.07 3.91 -17.50
C ILE A 258 -12.80 4.45 -18.74
N SER A 259 -13.40 3.58 -19.55
CA SER A 259 -14.16 3.99 -20.75
C SER A 259 -15.35 4.92 -20.42
N LYS A 260 -15.93 4.83 -19.21
CA LYS A 260 -17.01 5.72 -18.74
C LYS A 260 -16.55 7.16 -18.44
N LEU A 261 -15.25 7.42 -18.29
CA LEU A 261 -14.73 8.73 -17.88
C LEU A 261 -14.80 9.75 -19.03
N SER A 262 -15.58 10.81 -18.89
CA SER A 262 -15.80 11.81 -19.96
C SER A 262 -14.53 12.48 -20.50
N ASP A 263 -13.47 12.56 -19.69
CA ASP A 263 -12.19 13.18 -20.06
C ASP A 263 -11.21 12.23 -20.78
N VAL A 264 -11.58 10.96 -20.96
CA VAL A 264 -10.80 9.94 -21.69
C VAL A 264 -11.48 9.65 -23.03
N ASP A 265 -10.72 9.55 -24.11
CA ASP A 265 -11.23 9.31 -25.46
C ASP A 265 -10.87 7.92 -26.01
N CYS A 266 -9.77 7.33 -25.54
CA CYS A 266 -9.29 6.01 -25.98
C CYS A 266 -8.63 5.25 -24.81
N VAL A 267 -8.83 3.94 -24.74
CA VAL A 267 -8.28 3.07 -23.67
C VAL A 267 -7.49 1.92 -24.28
N MET A 268 -6.23 1.79 -23.88
CA MET A 268 -5.36 0.66 -24.21
C MET A 268 -5.11 -0.15 -22.96
N LEU A 269 -5.33 -1.46 -23.04
CA LEU A 269 -5.26 -2.41 -21.94
C LEU A 269 -4.20 -3.49 -22.21
N GLY A 270 -3.78 -4.17 -21.14
CA GLY A 270 -2.85 -5.30 -21.14
C GLY A 270 -3.21 -6.32 -20.04
N HIS A 271 -2.24 -7.08 -19.55
CA HIS A 271 -2.31 -7.96 -18.37
C HIS A 271 -3.17 -9.22 -18.47
N GLN A 272 -4.35 -9.15 -19.08
CA GLN A 272 -5.27 -10.30 -19.16
C GLN A 272 -5.02 -11.21 -20.38
N HIS A 273 -4.09 -10.82 -21.27
CA HIS A 273 -3.67 -11.58 -22.47
C HIS A 273 -4.84 -11.94 -23.40
N LYS A 274 -5.83 -11.06 -23.54
CA LYS A 274 -7.00 -11.28 -24.41
C LYS A 274 -6.97 -10.34 -25.60
N ASN A 275 -7.37 -10.85 -26.77
CA ASN A 275 -7.69 -9.99 -27.89
C ASN A 275 -9.06 -9.36 -27.66
N TYR A 276 -9.12 -8.04 -27.58
CA TYR A 276 -10.35 -7.27 -27.51
C TYR A 276 -10.21 -6.00 -28.36
N PRO A 277 -11.18 -5.69 -29.24
CA PRO A 277 -12.32 -6.52 -29.60
C PRO A 277 -11.92 -7.80 -30.36
N SER A 278 -12.67 -8.88 -30.17
CA SER A 278 -12.46 -10.15 -30.86
C SER A 278 -13.70 -11.04 -30.82
N ALA A 279 -13.81 -11.97 -31.76
CA ALA A 279 -14.81 -13.05 -31.72
C ALA A 279 -14.40 -14.23 -30.81
N ASP A 280 -13.21 -14.14 -30.19
CA ASP A 280 -12.66 -15.19 -29.32
C ASP A 280 -13.62 -15.49 -28.15
N ALA A 281 -13.77 -16.77 -27.80
CA ALA A 281 -14.76 -17.21 -26.81
C ALA A 281 -14.51 -16.58 -25.41
N ASN A 282 -13.25 -16.38 -25.05
CA ASN A 282 -12.81 -15.89 -23.74
C ASN A 282 -13.09 -14.39 -23.47
N VAL A 283 -13.58 -13.64 -24.47
CA VAL A 283 -14.04 -12.24 -24.33
C VAL A 283 -15.54 -12.08 -24.52
N ARG A 284 -16.28 -13.14 -24.86
CA ARG A 284 -17.75 -13.06 -25.10
C ARG A 284 -18.50 -12.44 -23.92
N SER A 285 -18.10 -12.75 -22.71
CA SER A 285 -18.71 -12.21 -21.49
C SER A 285 -18.53 -10.70 -21.32
N PHE A 286 -17.51 -10.09 -21.95
CA PHE A 286 -17.31 -8.64 -21.91
C PHE A 286 -18.42 -7.91 -22.66
N TYR A 287 -18.94 -8.48 -23.75
CA TYR A 287 -20.05 -7.92 -24.53
C TYR A 287 -21.41 -7.97 -23.82
N ASN A 288 -21.51 -8.67 -22.68
CA ASN A 288 -22.70 -8.61 -21.83
C ASN A 288 -22.81 -7.28 -21.07
N LEU A 289 -21.72 -6.51 -20.99
CA LEU A 289 -21.71 -5.21 -20.32
C LEU A 289 -22.36 -4.13 -21.21
N PRO A 290 -23.10 -3.17 -20.64
CA PRO A 290 -23.79 -2.14 -21.43
C PRO A 290 -22.87 -1.33 -22.34
N ASN A 291 -23.37 -1.01 -23.54
CA ASN A 291 -22.70 -0.20 -24.56
C ASN A 291 -21.34 -0.77 -25.01
N THR A 292 -21.24 -2.09 -25.11
CA THR A 292 -20.03 -2.81 -25.55
C THR A 292 -20.31 -3.48 -26.88
N ASP A 293 -19.58 -3.10 -27.93
CA ASP A 293 -19.85 -3.49 -29.32
C ASP A 293 -18.68 -4.27 -29.92
N ALA A 294 -18.95 -5.51 -30.34
CA ALA A 294 -17.96 -6.40 -30.93
C ALA A 294 -17.56 -6.01 -32.36
N GLU A 295 -18.46 -5.39 -33.14
CA GLU A 295 -18.21 -5.04 -34.53
C GLU A 295 -17.38 -3.76 -34.65
N THR A 296 -17.70 -2.76 -33.81
CA THR A 296 -17.00 -1.47 -33.85
C THR A 296 -15.81 -1.39 -32.90
N GLY A 297 -15.73 -2.31 -31.93
CA GLY A 297 -14.72 -2.28 -30.87
C GLY A 297 -14.94 -1.16 -29.83
N LEU A 298 -16.12 -0.56 -29.83
CA LEU A 298 -16.43 0.55 -28.94
C LEU A 298 -17.02 0.05 -27.63
N THR A 299 -16.55 0.64 -26.54
CA THR A 299 -17.10 0.45 -25.19
C THR A 299 -17.45 1.82 -24.62
N ASN A 300 -18.72 2.03 -24.26
CA ASN A 300 -19.25 3.35 -23.89
C ASN A 300 -18.94 4.44 -24.94
N GLY A 301 -18.98 4.07 -26.22
CA GLY A 301 -18.73 4.95 -27.35
C GLY A 301 -17.25 5.28 -27.61
N LYS A 302 -16.31 4.57 -26.98
CA LYS A 302 -14.86 4.81 -27.09
C LYS A 302 -14.11 3.55 -27.50
N PRO A 303 -13.04 3.67 -28.31
CA PRO A 303 -12.18 2.55 -28.61
C PRO A 303 -11.51 2.04 -27.33
N VAL A 304 -11.70 0.75 -27.06
CA VAL A 304 -11.01 0.01 -25.99
C VAL A 304 -10.32 -1.17 -26.64
N ILE A 305 -9.02 -1.32 -26.40
CA ILE A 305 -8.22 -2.37 -27.03
C ILE A 305 -7.43 -3.14 -25.98
N MET A 306 -7.37 -4.45 -26.14
CA MET A 306 -6.40 -5.33 -25.51
C MET A 306 -5.88 -6.28 -26.58
N VAL A 307 -4.58 -6.57 -26.58
CA VAL A 307 -4.00 -7.57 -27.46
C VAL A 307 -3.59 -8.76 -26.60
N ALA A 308 -3.65 -9.97 -27.18
CA ALA A 308 -3.03 -11.13 -26.56
C ALA A 308 -1.50 -10.93 -26.41
N ASP A 309 -0.89 -11.77 -25.60
CA ASP A 309 0.52 -11.71 -25.19
C ASP A 309 1.51 -12.20 -26.27
N HIS A 310 2.79 -12.27 -25.90
CA HIS A 310 3.90 -12.78 -26.70
C HIS A 310 4.01 -12.12 -28.07
N ALA A 311 3.69 -10.83 -28.17
CA ALA A 311 3.66 -10.11 -29.43
C ALA A 311 2.72 -10.74 -30.48
N ALA A 312 1.53 -11.20 -30.06
CA ALA A 312 0.53 -11.84 -30.92
C ALA A 312 -0.14 -10.91 -31.95
N GLY A 313 -0.02 -9.59 -31.81
CA GLY A 313 -0.60 -8.64 -32.76
C GLY A 313 -0.38 -7.19 -32.37
N ILE A 314 -1.05 -6.28 -33.09
CA ILE A 314 -1.14 -4.86 -32.73
C ILE A 314 -2.59 -4.45 -32.54
N GLY A 315 -2.81 -3.56 -31.59
CA GLY A 315 -4.06 -2.83 -31.45
C GLY A 315 -4.10 -1.62 -32.38
N VAL A 316 -5.23 -1.35 -33.02
CA VAL A 316 -5.44 -0.17 -33.86
C VAL A 316 -6.75 0.52 -33.50
N ALA A 317 -6.67 1.73 -32.95
CA ALA A 317 -7.82 2.60 -32.71
C ALA A 317 -7.80 3.79 -33.68
N ASP A 318 -8.85 3.92 -34.49
CA ASP A 318 -9.05 5.08 -35.36
C ASP A 318 -10.11 6.00 -34.77
N MET A 319 -9.78 7.29 -34.63
CA MET A 319 -10.71 8.33 -34.21
C MET A 319 -10.87 9.36 -35.32
N ALA A 320 -12.07 9.46 -35.87
CA ALA A 320 -12.46 10.52 -36.80
C ALA A 320 -12.70 11.81 -36.01
N LEU A 321 -11.90 12.82 -36.32
CA LEU A 321 -11.90 14.11 -35.65
C LEU A 321 -12.60 15.15 -36.52
N LYS A 322 -13.48 15.93 -35.91
CA LYS A 322 -14.05 17.14 -36.49
C LYS A 322 -13.35 18.36 -35.95
N ILE A 323 -12.90 19.21 -36.86
CA ILE A 323 -12.24 20.48 -36.58
C ILE A 323 -13.25 21.62 -36.77
N SER A 324 -13.38 22.48 -35.76
CA SER A 324 -14.29 23.63 -35.76
C SER A 324 -13.60 24.85 -35.17
N GLY A 325 -12.82 25.56 -35.98
CA GLY A 325 -11.84 26.53 -35.50
C GLY A 325 -10.76 25.79 -34.70
N ASP A 326 -10.44 26.29 -33.51
CA ASP A 326 -9.45 25.65 -32.61
C ASP A 326 -10.04 24.49 -31.77
N LYS A 327 -11.30 24.10 -32.02
CA LYS A 327 -11.94 23.00 -31.29
C LYS A 327 -11.86 21.70 -32.07
N VAL A 328 -11.34 20.67 -31.41
CA VAL A 328 -11.32 19.29 -31.88
C VAL A 328 -12.38 18.48 -31.13
N SER A 329 -13.09 17.60 -31.84
CA SER A 329 -14.05 16.66 -31.23
C SER A 329 -14.06 15.34 -31.98
N VAL A 330 -14.19 14.23 -31.24
CA VAL A 330 -14.35 12.90 -31.84
C VAL A 330 -15.80 12.78 -32.35
N ILE A 331 -15.96 12.45 -33.63
CA ILE A 331 -17.28 12.28 -34.28
C ILE A 331 -17.56 10.85 -34.73
N GLY A 332 -16.57 9.97 -34.62
CA GLY A 332 -16.66 8.55 -34.88
C GLY A 332 -15.36 7.88 -34.46
N ALA A 333 -15.43 6.61 -34.08
CA ALA A 333 -14.25 5.83 -33.76
C ALA A 333 -14.48 4.36 -34.10
N LYS A 334 -13.39 3.62 -34.24
CA LYS A 334 -13.40 2.16 -34.33
C LYS A 334 -12.12 1.62 -33.70
N ALA A 335 -12.18 0.38 -33.21
CA ALA A 335 -11.04 -0.34 -32.70
C ALA A 335 -10.98 -1.73 -33.34
N GLU A 336 -9.78 -2.22 -33.61
CA GLU A 336 -9.52 -3.57 -34.10
C GLU A 336 -8.21 -4.12 -33.53
N VAL A 337 -8.13 -5.45 -33.40
CA VAL A 337 -6.88 -6.16 -33.18
C VAL A 337 -6.42 -6.76 -34.49
N ARG A 338 -5.22 -6.43 -34.94
CA ARG A 338 -4.57 -7.03 -36.10
C ARG A 338 -3.61 -8.11 -35.61
N LYS A 339 -4.03 -9.38 -35.71
CA LYS A 339 -3.24 -10.54 -35.30
C LYS A 339 -2.06 -10.74 -36.26
N SER A 340 -0.87 -10.99 -35.71
CA SER A 340 0.31 -11.40 -36.47
C SER A 340 0.14 -12.85 -36.97
N ASN A 341 0.84 -13.22 -38.03
CA ASN A 341 0.82 -14.56 -38.60
C ASN A 341 2.11 -14.84 -39.39
N GLN A 342 2.27 -16.07 -39.88
CA GLN A 342 3.46 -16.54 -40.61
C GLN A 342 3.81 -15.76 -41.88
N PHE A 343 2.87 -15.01 -42.46
CA PHE A 343 3.09 -14.25 -43.70
C PHE A 343 3.64 -12.83 -43.46
N VAL A 344 3.61 -12.35 -42.22
CA VAL A 344 4.18 -11.03 -41.86
C VAL A 344 5.68 -11.19 -41.63
N LEU A 345 6.55 -10.69 -42.51
CA LEU A 345 8.01 -10.83 -42.34
C LEU A 345 8.54 -10.10 -41.10
N GLU A 346 9.57 -10.67 -40.48
CA GLU A 346 10.28 -10.02 -39.36
C GLU A 346 11.07 -8.81 -39.84
N ASP A 347 11.04 -7.73 -39.07
CA ASP A 347 11.97 -6.62 -39.23
C ASP A 347 13.39 -7.07 -38.80
N PRO A 348 14.38 -7.09 -39.72
CA PRO A 348 15.72 -7.59 -39.42
C PRO A 348 16.47 -6.74 -38.39
N GLU A 349 16.16 -5.44 -38.28
CA GLU A 349 16.79 -4.55 -37.31
C GLU A 349 16.38 -4.89 -35.88
N ILE A 350 15.10 -5.27 -35.70
CA ILE A 350 14.53 -5.66 -34.41
C ILE A 350 14.92 -7.10 -34.08
N ALA A 351 14.79 -8.03 -35.04
CA ALA A 351 15.12 -9.44 -34.83
C ALA A 351 16.59 -9.65 -34.45
N GLY A 352 17.50 -8.82 -34.96
CA GLY A 352 18.93 -8.89 -34.67
C GLY A 352 19.36 -8.34 -33.31
N VAL A 353 18.47 -7.71 -32.53
CA VAL A 353 18.83 -7.11 -31.22
C VAL A 353 19.28 -8.15 -30.19
N VAL A 354 18.75 -9.37 -30.30
CA VAL A 354 19.04 -10.46 -29.36
C VAL A 354 20.28 -11.27 -29.74
N ALA A 355 20.97 -10.96 -30.84
CA ALA A 355 22.03 -11.82 -31.41
C ALA A 355 23.11 -12.25 -30.39
N ASP A 356 23.58 -11.34 -29.54
CA ASP A 356 24.62 -11.64 -28.54
C ASP A 356 24.08 -12.52 -27.39
N ALA A 357 22.80 -12.35 -27.02
CA ALA A 357 22.14 -13.10 -25.96
C ALA A 357 21.60 -14.46 -26.44
N ASP A 358 21.28 -14.59 -27.73
CA ASP A 358 20.65 -15.79 -28.31
C ASP A 358 21.48 -17.04 -28.06
N SER A 359 22.81 -16.95 -28.23
CA SER A 359 23.71 -18.07 -27.97
C SER A 359 23.78 -18.41 -26.47
N VAL A 360 23.74 -17.40 -25.59
CA VAL A 360 23.77 -17.63 -24.14
C VAL A 360 22.53 -18.40 -23.71
N ILE A 361 21.36 -18.03 -24.21
CA ILE A 361 20.10 -18.72 -23.91
C ILE A 361 20.09 -20.11 -24.53
N LYS A 362 20.42 -20.25 -25.83
CA LYS A 362 20.37 -21.56 -26.50
C LYS A 362 21.34 -22.58 -25.92
N ASN A 363 22.49 -22.14 -25.41
CA ASN A 363 23.44 -23.03 -24.73
C ASN A 363 22.87 -23.69 -23.48
N THR A 364 21.83 -23.13 -22.85
CA THR A 364 21.20 -23.76 -21.67
C THR A 364 20.24 -24.89 -22.07
N TYR A 365 19.71 -24.89 -23.29
CA TYR A 365 18.80 -25.92 -23.79
C TYR A 365 19.43 -27.30 -23.78
N ASP A 366 20.72 -27.35 -24.12
CA ASP A 366 21.50 -28.59 -24.20
C ASP A 366 22.03 -29.06 -22.83
N GLU A 367 21.64 -28.42 -21.72
CA GLU A 367 21.94 -28.92 -20.36
C GLU A 367 21.33 -30.31 -20.21
N ILE A 368 22.19 -31.34 -20.19
CA ILE A 368 21.79 -32.73 -19.96
C ILE A 368 21.40 -32.89 -18.49
N LEU A 369 20.15 -33.27 -18.25
CA LEU A 369 19.62 -33.56 -16.91
C LEU A 369 19.71 -35.04 -16.58
N ALA A 370 19.43 -35.91 -17.57
CA ALA A 370 19.56 -37.35 -17.45
C ALA A 370 19.85 -37.98 -18.83
N SER A 371 20.56 -39.11 -18.86
CA SER A 371 20.63 -39.94 -20.08
C SER A 371 19.37 -40.79 -20.23
N VAL A 372 19.04 -41.18 -21.46
CA VAL A 372 17.95 -42.13 -21.76
C VAL A 372 18.55 -43.48 -22.11
N LYS A 373 17.95 -44.56 -21.61
CA LYS A 373 18.43 -45.93 -21.80
C LYS A 373 18.38 -46.30 -23.28
N GLU A 374 19.44 -46.93 -23.78
CA GLU A 374 19.51 -47.40 -25.16
C GLU A 374 18.29 -48.28 -25.52
N GLY A 375 17.70 -48.03 -26.69
CA GLY A 375 16.49 -48.70 -27.15
C GLY A 375 15.17 -48.18 -26.54
N SER A 376 15.24 -47.25 -25.60
CA SER A 376 14.05 -46.53 -25.09
C SER A 376 13.80 -45.27 -25.92
N ALA A 377 12.54 -44.88 -26.02
CA ALA A 377 12.14 -43.60 -26.62
C ALA A 377 11.02 -42.99 -25.79
N ILE A 378 11.17 -41.72 -25.44
CA ILE A 378 10.16 -40.95 -24.71
C ILE A 378 9.57 -39.95 -25.71
N THR A 379 8.33 -40.18 -26.10
CA THR A 379 7.65 -39.38 -27.13
C THR A 379 6.19 -39.13 -26.78
N GLY A 380 5.65 -37.96 -27.10
CA GLY A 380 4.24 -37.59 -26.95
C GLY A 380 3.37 -37.89 -28.19
N TYR A 381 3.92 -38.53 -29.24
CA TYR A 381 3.23 -38.69 -30.54
C TYR A 381 1.84 -39.33 -30.48
N PHE A 382 1.60 -40.19 -29.50
CA PHE A 382 0.37 -40.99 -29.40
C PHE A 382 -0.40 -40.76 -28.09
N GLY A 383 -0.20 -39.60 -27.43
CA GLY A 383 -0.80 -39.26 -26.14
C GLY A 383 -2.34 -39.35 -26.08
N MET A 384 -3.00 -39.41 -27.24
CA MET A 384 -4.45 -39.61 -27.33
C MET A 384 -4.89 -41.08 -27.18
N LEU A 385 -4.00 -42.05 -27.37
CA LEU A 385 -4.31 -43.48 -27.34
C LEU A 385 -3.58 -44.24 -26.24
N GLU A 386 -2.42 -43.74 -25.82
CA GLU A 386 -1.54 -44.43 -24.89
C GLU A 386 -0.84 -43.45 -23.97
N ASP A 387 -0.47 -43.96 -22.80
CA ASP A 387 0.31 -43.23 -21.83
C ASP A 387 1.76 -43.01 -22.29
N ASN A 388 2.41 -41.97 -21.77
CA ASN A 388 3.77 -41.62 -22.16
C ASN A 388 4.59 -41.06 -20.99
N TYR A 389 5.87 -41.43 -20.97
CA TYR A 389 6.73 -41.17 -19.82
C TYR A 389 7.07 -39.69 -19.60
N ALA A 390 6.98 -38.83 -20.63
CA ALA A 390 7.23 -37.40 -20.44
C ALA A 390 6.15 -36.75 -19.55
N ILE A 391 4.88 -37.05 -19.83
CA ILE A 391 3.76 -36.56 -19.04
C ILE A 391 3.73 -37.21 -17.65
N GLN A 392 4.00 -38.52 -17.57
CA GLN A 392 4.12 -39.21 -16.29
C GLN A 392 5.23 -38.60 -15.42
N LEU A 393 6.40 -38.27 -15.98
CA LEU A 393 7.49 -37.61 -15.25
C LEU A 393 7.07 -36.25 -14.67
N ASP A 394 6.31 -35.45 -15.43
CA ASP A 394 5.79 -34.17 -14.94
C ASP A 394 4.77 -34.36 -13.81
N ASN A 395 3.87 -35.33 -13.97
CA ASN A 395 2.92 -35.70 -12.94
C ASN A 395 3.59 -36.29 -11.69
N GLU A 396 4.63 -37.11 -11.80
CA GLU A 396 5.43 -37.61 -10.68
C GLU A 396 6.09 -36.44 -9.91
N ALA A 397 6.66 -35.47 -10.64
CA ALA A 397 7.23 -34.27 -10.04
C ALA A 397 6.16 -33.43 -9.31
N LYS A 398 4.95 -33.34 -9.86
CA LYS A 398 3.78 -32.67 -9.25
C LYS A 398 3.27 -33.41 -8.02
N ILE A 399 3.18 -34.74 -8.06
CA ILE A 399 2.82 -35.56 -6.89
C ILE A 399 3.83 -35.32 -5.79
N ARG A 400 5.14 -35.34 -6.10
CA ARG A 400 6.18 -35.02 -5.10
C ARG A 400 6.04 -33.61 -4.53
N PHE A 401 5.67 -32.63 -5.35
CA PHE A 401 5.33 -31.28 -4.87
C PHE A 401 4.13 -31.29 -3.90
N GLY A 402 3.06 -32.00 -4.24
CA GLY A 402 1.88 -32.11 -3.37
C GLY A 402 2.18 -32.88 -2.07
N MET A 403 3.01 -33.93 -2.13
CA MET A 403 3.51 -34.67 -0.96
C MET A 403 4.28 -33.74 -0.01
N ASN A 404 5.22 -32.96 -0.54
CA ASN A 404 5.92 -31.93 0.23
C ASN A 404 4.94 -30.96 0.92
N TYR A 405 3.88 -30.54 0.22
CA TYR A 405 2.88 -29.65 0.80
C TYR A 405 2.11 -30.32 1.95
N ILE A 406 1.57 -31.52 1.77
CA ILE A 406 0.74 -32.18 2.81
C ILE A 406 1.55 -32.56 4.06
N HIS A 407 2.85 -32.80 3.93
CA HIS A 407 3.75 -33.08 5.06
C HIS A 407 4.41 -31.81 5.65
N SER A 408 4.14 -30.63 5.08
CA SER A 408 4.55 -29.36 5.67
C SER A 408 3.61 -28.93 6.80
N SER A 409 4.06 -28.02 7.67
CA SER A 409 3.22 -27.43 8.73
C SER A 409 1.95 -26.77 8.19
N ALA A 410 1.96 -26.26 6.96
CA ALA A 410 0.81 -25.63 6.32
C ALA A 410 -0.22 -26.65 5.80
N GLY A 411 0.24 -27.83 5.38
CA GLY A 411 -0.58 -28.88 4.78
C GLY A 411 -0.88 -30.07 5.69
N ALA A 412 -0.31 -30.16 6.90
CA ALA A 412 -0.39 -31.31 7.80
C ALA A 412 -1.80 -31.88 8.03
N LYS A 413 -2.85 -31.03 7.97
CA LYS A 413 -4.26 -31.47 8.05
C LYS A 413 -4.71 -32.35 6.87
N TYR A 414 -3.94 -32.40 5.80
CA TYR A 414 -4.18 -33.18 4.59
C TYR A 414 -3.21 -34.36 4.43
N ALA A 415 -2.35 -34.64 5.42
CA ALA A 415 -1.35 -35.71 5.35
C ALA A 415 -1.93 -37.11 5.07
N GLY A 416 -3.21 -37.33 5.38
CA GLY A 416 -3.92 -38.58 5.09
C GLY A 416 -4.64 -38.62 3.73
N TYR A 417 -4.57 -37.57 2.90
CA TYR A 417 -5.24 -37.54 1.61
C TYR A 417 -4.26 -37.97 0.51
N PRO A 418 -4.67 -38.83 -0.44
CA PRO A 418 -3.83 -39.16 -1.59
C PRO A 418 -3.55 -37.91 -2.44
N VAL A 419 -2.31 -37.79 -2.90
CA VAL A 419 -1.89 -36.72 -3.81
C VAL A 419 -1.98 -37.23 -5.24
N ILE A 420 -2.70 -36.53 -6.10
CA ILE A 420 -2.84 -36.83 -7.52
C ILE A 420 -2.32 -35.66 -8.33
N ALA A 421 -1.94 -35.90 -9.58
CA ALA A 421 -1.51 -34.83 -10.48
C ALA A 421 -2.33 -34.82 -11.77
N ALA A 422 -2.39 -33.65 -12.39
CA ALA A 422 -3.03 -33.42 -13.67
C ALA A 422 -2.08 -32.61 -14.56
N THR A 423 -1.87 -33.10 -15.78
CA THR A 423 -1.01 -32.45 -16.78
C THR A 423 -1.73 -32.39 -18.11
N GLN A 424 -1.63 -31.23 -18.75
CA GLN A 424 -2.13 -30.99 -20.10
C GLN A 424 -0.96 -30.98 -21.09
N TYR A 425 -1.23 -31.34 -22.35
CA TYR A 425 -0.20 -31.31 -23.39
C TYR A 425 0.09 -29.88 -23.80
N TYR A 426 1.31 -29.41 -23.57
CA TYR A 426 1.72 -28.11 -24.06
C TYR A 426 1.93 -28.11 -25.59
N LEU A 427 2.76 -29.04 -26.05
CA LEU A 427 2.95 -29.36 -27.47
C LEU A 427 1.88 -30.39 -27.90
N ASP A 428 0.89 -29.94 -28.66
CA ASP A 428 -0.31 -30.72 -29.01
C ASP A 428 -0.37 -31.14 -30.49
N GLY A 429 0.67 -30.84 -31.25
CA GLY A 429 0.79 -31.17 -32.66
C GLY A 429 0.07 -30.21 -33.59
N SER A 430 -0.58 -29.16 -33.09
CA SER A 430 -1.32 -28.21 -33.93
C SER A 430 -0.41 -27.31 -34.78
N GLU A 431 0.84 -27.08 -34.36
CA GLU A 431 1.79 -26.17 -35.03
C GLU A 431 2.81 -26.89 -35.95
N GLY A 432 2.64 -28.21 -36.15
CA GLY A 432 3.36 -29.00 -37.17
C GLY A 432 4.13 -30.21 -36.63
N ARG A 433 5.01 -30.80 -37.44
CA ARG A 433 5.69 -32.08 -37.11
C ARG A 433 6.55 -32.07 -35.84
N ASN A 434 7.11 -30.91 -35.45
CA ASN A 434 7.99 -30.78 -34.29
C ASN A 434 7.24 -30.36 -33.01
N ASP A 435 5.92 -30.16 -33.09
CA ASP A 435 5.07 -29.74 -31.99
C ASP A 435 4.63 -30.94 -31.14
N TYR A 436 5.60 -31.77 -30.74
CA TYR A 436 5.42 -32.93 -29.88
C TYR A 436 6.65 -33.06 -28.98
N VAL A 437 6.46 -33.60 -27.78
CA VAL A 437 7.59 -34.01 -26.95
C VAL A 437 8.30 -35.19 -27.62
N GLU A 438 9.59 -35.06 -27.90
CA GLU A 438 10.45 -36.12 -28.40
C GLU A 438 11.82 -35.97 -27.74
N VAL A 439 12.15 -36.91 -26.86
CA VAL A 439 13.43 -36.92 -26.15
C VAL A 439 14.40 -37.83 -26.90
N GLY A 440 15.60 -37.31 -27.15
CA GLY A 440 16.69 -38.06 -27.78
C GLY A 440 17.38 -39.05 -26.82
N SER A 441 18.69 -39.23 -27.00
CA SER A 441 19.51 -40.08 -26.10
C SER A 441 19.70 -39.51 -24.69
N SER A 442 19.26 -38.26 -24.46
CA SER A 442 19.36 -37.55 -23.19
C SER A 442 18.12 -36.67 -23.02
N PHE A 443 17.63 -36.59 -21.79
CA PHE A 443 16.63 -35.63 -21.36
C PHE A 443 17.33 -34.33 -20.98
N THR A 444 17.01 -33.25 -21.68
CA THR A 444 17.68 -31.96 -21.61
C THR A 444 16.76 -30.87 -21.05
N MET A 445 17.29 -29.67 -20.79
CA MET A 445 16.47 -28.53 -20.41
C MET A 445 15.43 -28.16 -21.49
N LYS A 446 15.75 -28.34 -22.78
CA LYS A 446 14.77 -28.21 -23.87
C LYS A 446 13.56 -29.12 -23.66
N ASP A 447 13.79 -30.37 -23.26
CA ASP A 447 12.71 -31.34 -23.05
C ASP A 447 11.82 -30.97 -21.85
N VAL A 448 12.40 -30.33 -20.82
CA VAL A 448 11.61 -29.75 -19.71
C VAL A 448 10.69 -28.65 -20.23
N LEU A 449 11.22 -27.70 -21.01
CA LEU A 449 10.47 -26.58 -21.59
C LEU A 449 9.40 -27.05 -22.60
N ASN A 450 9.67 -28.13 -23.32
CA ASN A 450 8.72 -28.75 -24.25
C ASN A 450 7.61 -29.54 -23.54
N THR A 451 7.89 -30.09 -22.36
CA THR A 451 6.87 -30.81 -21.57
C THR A 451 5.93 -29.82 -20.90
N GLN A 452 6.44 -28.68 -20.46
CA GLN A 452 5.67 -27.60 -19.87
C GLN A 452 6.32 -26.25 -20.18
N GLU A 453 5.55 -25.29 -20.71
CA GLU A 453 6.08 -23.95 -20.96
C GLU A 453 6.53 -23.26 -19.67
N TYR A 454 7.49 -22.35 -19.82
CA TYR A 454 8.08 -21.63 -18.70
C TYR A 454 7.15 -20.58 -18.07
N GLN A 455 6.47 -19.78 -18.89
CA GLN A 455 5.72 -18.60 -18.43
C GLN A 455 4.40 -19.00 -17.75
N HIS A 456 4.05 -18.29 -16.68
CA HIS A 456 2.78 -18.42 -15.96
C HIS A 456 2.40 -19.84 -15.48
N ASN A 457 3.37 -20.76 -15.46
CA ASN A 457 3.18 -22.16 -15.09
C ASN A 457 3.77 -22.47 -13.73
N ASN A 458 2.90 -22.46 -12.71
CA ASN A 458 3.26 -22.69 -11.33
C ASN A 458 2.52 -23.91 -10.79
N ASN A 459 3.21 -24.84 -10.13
CA ASN A 459 2.53 -25.93 -9.43
C ASN A 459 1.64 -25.36 -8.31
N TYR A 460 0.33 -25.57 -8.44
CA TYR A 460 -0.65 -25.27 -7.41
C TYR A 460 -1.27 -26.56 -6.89
N ALA A 461 -1.38 -26.66 -5.57
CA ALA A 461 -2.15 -27.72 -4.93
C ALA A 461 -3.59 -27.24 -4.67
N TYR A 462 -4.57 -28.10 -4.95
CA TYR A 462 -5.99 -27.88 -4.70
C TYR A 462 -6.54 -29.06 -3.91
N TRP A 463 -7.55 -28.84 -3.08
CA TRP A 463 -8.36 -29.96 -2.60
C TRP A 463 -9.51 -30.22 -3.58
N ILE A 464 -9.81 -31.49 -3.84
CA ILE A 464 -10.86 -31.89 -4.78
C ILE A 464 -11.62 -33.11 -4.25
N THR A 465 -12.92 -33.19 -4.56
CA THR A 465 -13.76 -34.37 -4.28
C THR A 465 -13.84 -35.30 -5.48
N GLY A 466 -14.13 -36.59 -5.26
CA GLY A 466 -14.31 -37.55 -6.34
C GLY A 466 -15.40 -37.14 -7.34
N ALA A 467 -16.49 -36.51 -6.88
CA ALA A 467 -17.51 -35.95 -7.76
C ALA A 467 -16.96 -34.87 -8.71
N GLN A 468 -16.19 -33.92 -8.17
CA GLN A 468 -15.57 -32.85 -8.97
C GLN A 468 -14.52 -33.37 -9.94
N LEU A 469 -13.69 -34.33 -9.49
CA LEU A 469 -12.68 -34.99 -10.31
C LEU A 469 -13.34 -35.69 -11.51
N LYS A 470 -14.40 -36.49 -11.28
CA LYS A 470 -15.15 -37.17 -12.34
C LYS A 470 -15.64 -36.19 -13.40
N GLU A 471 -16.21 -35.04 -13.01
CA GLU A 471 -16.70 -34.05 -13.98
C GLU A 471 -15.57 -33.44 -14.83
N TRP A 472 -14.40 -33.17 -14.24
CA TRP A 472 -13.22 -32.75 -15.01
C TRP A 472 -12.78 -33.84 -15.99
N MET A 473 -12.66 -35.08 -15.53
CA MET A 473 -12.26 -36.21 -16.38
C MET A 473 -13.26 -36.45 -17.52
N GLU A 474 -14.57 -36.30 -17.28
CA GLU A 474 -15.61 -36.39 -18.31
C GLU A 474 -15.50 -35.28 -19.36
N TRP A 475 -15.12 -34.06 -18.95
CA TRP A 475 -14.85 -32.99 -19.90
C TRP A 475 -13.57 -33.25 -20.71
N SER A 476 -12.48 -33.68 -20.07
CA SER A 476 -11.25 -34.09 -20.75
C SER A 476 -11.53 -35.19 -21.79
N ALA A 477 -12.32 -36.20 -21.40
CA ALA A 477 -12.74 -37.29 -22.27
C ALA A 477 -13.64 -36.86 -23.44
N SER A 478 -14.13 -35.61 -23.51
CA SER A 478 -14.90 -35.10 -24.66
C SER A 478 -14.07 -34.96 -25.93
N ILE A 479 -12.74 -35.02 -25.82
CA ILE A 479 -11.80 -34.99 -26.94
C ILE A 479 -12.05 -36.10 -27.98
N TYR A 480 -12.56 -37.26 -27.56
CA TYR A 480 -12.73 -38.40 -28.46
C TYR A 480 -13.94 -38.28 -29.38
N ALA A 481 -13.73 -38.52 -30.67
CA ALA A 481 -14.76 -38.41 -31.71
C ALA A 481 -15.83 -39.50 -31.61
N GLN A 482 -17.08 -39.11 -31.84
CA GLN A 482 -18.15 -40.08 -32.10
C GLN A 482 -17.93 -40.81 -33.43
N LYS A 483 -18.51 -42.01 -33.56
CA LYS A 483 -18.36 -42.84 -34.77
C LYS A 483 -18.74 -42.11 -36.06
N ASP A 484 -19.81 -41.32 -36.03
CA ASP A 484 -20.34 -40.65 -37.22
C ASP A 484 -20.06 -39.14 -37.23
N GLU A 485 -19.04 -38.70 -36.48
CA GLU A 485 -18.65 -37.29 -36.42
C GLU A 485 -17.98 -36.82 -37.72
N MET A 486 -18.40 -35.65 -38.21
CA MET A 486 -17.81 -35.03 -39.41
C MET A 486 -16.58 -34.21 -39.03
N ILE A 487 -15.47 -34.44 -39.74
CA ILE A 487 -14.23 -33.66 -39.60
C ILE A 487 -14.18 -32.57 -40.69
N GLN A 488 -13.97 -31.32 -40.27
CA GLN A 488 -13.83 -30.12 -41.10
C GLN A 488 -12.48 -29.44 -40.91
N ALA A 489 -11.88 -29.54 -39.72
CA ALA A 489 -10.61 -28.89 -39.36
C ALA A 489 -9.42 -29.42 -40.16
N ASP A 490 -9.50 -30.64 -40.69
CA ASP A 490 -8.46 -31.28 -41.49
C ASP A 490 -9.06 -31.98 -42.72
N LYS A 491 -8.81 -31.38 -43.89
CA LYS A 491 -9.33 -31.89 -45.17
C LYS A 491 -8.74 -33.24 -45.55
N SER A 492 -7.45 -33.47 -45.26
CA SER A 492 -6.82 -34.75 -45.59
C SER A 492 -7.45 -35.86 -44.75
N LEU A 493 -7.60 -35.62 -43.43
CA LEU A 493 -8.27 -36.56 -42.54
C LEU A 493 -9.71 -36.85 -43.00
N ALA A 494 -10.48 -35.81 -43.36
CA ALA A 494 -11.85 -35.95 -43.84
C ALA A 494 -11.96 -36.82 -45.10
N GLU A 495 -11.08 -36.60 -46.09
CA GLU A 495 -11.00 -37.43 -47.31
C GLU A 495 -10.71 -38.90 -46.96
N MET A 496 -9.70 -39.14 -46.11
CA MET A 496 -9.33 -40.51 -45.72
C MET A 496 -10.42 -41.22 -44.91
N ILE A 497 -11.13 -40.50 -44.04
CA ILE A 497 -12.29 -41.01 -43.30
C ILE A 497 -13.34 -41.55 -44.29
N GLN A 498 -13.66 -40.76 -45.32
CA GLN A 498 -14.64 -41.12 -46.34
C GLN A 498 -14.18 -42.30 -47.21
N GLU A 499 -12.94 -42.27 -47.70
CA GLU A 499 -12.39 -43.31 -48.58
C GLU A 499 -12.26 -44.68 -47.90
N ASN A 500 -11.99 -44.69 -46.59
CA ASN A 500 -11.68 -45.92 -45.86
C ASN A 500 -12.85 -46.41 -45.00
N GLY A 501 -14.02 -45.72 -45.02
CA GLY A 501 -15.16 -46.05 -44.16
C GLY A 501 -14.75 -46.10 -42.69
N ALA A 502 -14.04 -45.07 -42.24
CA ALA A 502 -13.45 -44.98 -40.91
C ALA A 502 -14.06 -43.81 -40.12
N SER A 503 -13.59 -43.59 -38.89
CA SER A 503 -13.89 -42.41 -38.10
C SER A 503 -12.61 -41.83 -37.51
N SER A 504 -12.60 -40.55 -37.13
CA SER A 504 -11.44 -40.00 -36.40
C SER A 504 -11.32 -40.62 -35.00
N VAL A 505 -10.11 -40.63 -34.45
CA VAL A 505 -9.86 -40.82 -33.00
C VAL A 505 -10.29 -39.56 -32.23
N VAL A 506 -9.90 -38.39 -32.72
CA VAL A 506 -10.09 -37.08 -32.07
C VAL A 506 -11.24 -36.31 -32.72
N SER A 507 -12.09 -35.70 -31.91
CA SER A 507 -13.22 -34.87 -32.33
C SER A 507 -12.75 -33.65 -33.12
N ASP A 508 -13.56 -33.19 -34.07
CA ASP A 508 -13.23 -32.09 -34.99
C ASP A 508 -12.77 -30.82 -34.26
N ARG A 509 -13.48 -30.44 -33.19
CA ARG A 509 -13.18 -29.24 -32.40
C ARG A 509 -11.90 -29.34 -31.58
N TRP A 510 -11.46 -30.55 -31.30
CA TRP A 510 -10.28 -30.82 -30.49
C TRP A 510 -9.05 -31.13 -31.33
N LEU A 511 -9.21 -31.35 -32.64
CA LEU A 511 -8.14 -31.85 -33.48
C LEU A 511 -6.85 -31.01 -33.39
N ASN A 512 -6.98 -29.68 -33.27
CA ASN A 512 -5.86 -28.73 -33.16
C ASN A 512 -5.86 -27.97 -31.80
N ASN A 513 -6.29 -28.61 -30.71
CA ASN A 513 -6.35 -28.00 -29.38
C ASN A 513 -6.31 -29.07 -28.28
N TRP A 514 -5.21 -29.82 -28.15
CA TRP A 514 -5.06 -30.81 -27.08
C TRP A 514 -4.56 -30.18 -25.78
N GLN A 515 -4.24 -28.88 -25.78
CA GLN A 515 -3.84 -28.12 -24.58
C GLN A 515 -4.89 -28.15 -23.45
N ASN A 516 -6.10 -28.59 -23.74
CA ASN A 516 -7.15 -28.77 -22.73
C ASN A 516 -7.37 -30.25 -22.32
N PHE A 517 -6.80 -31.21 -23.06
CA PHE A 517 -6.81 -32.63 -22.70
C PHE A 517 -5.86 -32.88 -21.54
N THR A 518 -6.37 -33.50 -20.48
CA THR A 518 -5.67 -33.68 -19.22
C THR A 518 -5.44 -35.17 -18.94
N VAL A 519 -4.20 -35.53 -18.66
CA VAL A 519 -3.77 -36.84 -18.14
C VAL A 519 -3.60 -36.73 -16.63
N PHE A 520 -4.16 -37.70 -15.91
CA PHE A 520 -4.16 -37.74 -14.45
C PHE A 520 -3.31 -38.90 -13.95
N ASP A 521 -2.53 -38.70 -12.89
CA ASP A 521 -1.71 -39.72 -12.22
C ASP A 521 -1.95 -39.78 -10.72
N GLY A 522 -1.60 -40.91 -10.11
CA GLY A 522 -2.01 -41.28 -8.74
C GLY A 522 -3.42 -41.90 -8.67
N LEU A 523 -3.99 -42.22 -9.84
CA LEU A 523 -5.32 -42.76 -10.08
C LEU A 523 -5.26 -43.72 -11.24
N GLU A 524 -6.23 -44.64 -11.35
CA GLU A 524 -6.38 -45.51 -12.50
C GLU A 524 -7.79 -45.42 -13.09
N TYR A 525 -7.92 -45.30 -14.43
CA TYR A 525 -9.20 -45.00 -15.06
C TYR A 525 -9.38 -45.53 -16.49
N GLU A 526 -10.63 -45.80 -16.86
CA GLU A 526 -10.99 -46.32 -18.19
C GLU A 526 -12.00 -45.41 -18.89
N ILE A 527 -11.65 -44.98 -20.11
CA ILE A 527 -12.48 -44.12 -20.96
C ILE A 527 -13.19 -44.96 -22.03
N ASP A 528 -14.52 -44.95 -22.03
CA ASP A 528 -15.36 -45.51 -23.09
C ASP A 528 -15.80 -44.42 -24.08
N ALA A 529 -14.96 -44.18 -25.09
CA ALA A 529 -15.20 -43.20 -26.14
C ALA A 529 -16.38 -43.56 -27.07
N SER A 530 -16.89 -44.80 -27.02
CA SER A 530 -18.08 -45.21 -27.78
C SER A 530 -19.36 -44.54 -27.26
N ARG A 531 -19.36 -44.09 -26.00
CA ARG A 531 -20.48 -43.35 -25.40
C ARG A 531 -20.48 -41.89 -25.85
N PRO A 532 -21.66 -41.25 -25.98
CA PRO A 532 -21.77 -39.82 -26.26
C PRO A 532 -20.90 -38.98 -25.30
N ALA A 533 -20.29 -37.89 -25.76
CA ALA A 533 -19.60 -36.98 -24.86
C ALA A 533 -20.61 -36.28 -23.94
N ARG A 534 -20.27 -36.12 -22.66
CA ARG A 534 -21.07 -35.36 -21.69
C ARG A 534 -21.00 -33.87 -21.95
N TYR A 535 -19.79 -33.39 -22.23
CA TYR A 535 -19.46 -31.99 -22.48
C TYR A 535 -19.01 -31.75 -23.92
N ASN A 536 -19.12 -30.51 -24.40
CA ASN A 536 -18.39 -30.04 -25.58
C ASN A 536 -17.01 -29.46 -25.17
N ALA A 537 -16.21 -29.03 -26.17
CA ALA A 537 -14.88 -28.42 -25.93
C ALA A 537 -14.93 -27.15 -25.06
N ASP A 538 -16.01 -26.39 -25.14
CA ASP A 538 -16.22 -25.15 -24.37
C ASP A 538 -16.62 -25.43 -22.89
N GLY A 539 -16.88 -26.69 -22.53
CA GLY A 539 -17.31 -27.10 -21.19
C GLY A 539 -18.83 -27.04 -20.96
N ASP A 540 -19.63 -26.86 -22.02
CA ASP A 540 -21.08 -26.93 -21.92
C ASP A 540 -21.57 -28.38 -21.88
N ILE A 541 -22.57 -28.67 -21.04
CA ILE A 541 -23.22 -29.98 -20.99
C ILE A 541 -24.06 -30.17 -22.26
N ILE A 542 -23.72 -31.19 -23.05
CA ILE A 542 -24.46 -31.61 -24.25
C ILE A 542 -25.20 -32.94 -24.05
N ASN A 543 -24.77 -33.76 -23.07
CA ASN A 543 -25.45 -35.00 -22.70
C ASN A 543 -25.33 -35.26 -21.19
N ALA A 544 -26.35 -34.87 -20.42
CA ALA A 544 -26.33 -34.92 -18.96
C ALA A 544 -26.33 -36.35 -18.37
N ASP A 545 -26.71 -37.36 -19.13
CA ASP A 545 -26.79 -38.74 -18.65
C ASP A 545 -25.59 -39.60 -19.09
N SER A 546 -24.77 -39.10 -20.03
CA SER A 546 -23.60 -39.84 -20.50
C SER A 546 -22.44 -39.79 -19.50
N ARG A 547 -21.71 -40.91 -19.40
CA ARG A 547 -20.47 -41.05 -18.62
C ARG A 547 -19.47 -41.87 -19.42
N ARG A 548 -18.41 -41.22 -19.91
CA ARG A 548 -17.29 -41.86 -20.60
C ARG A 548 -16.28 -42.45 -19.63
N ILE A 549 -16.16 -41.93 -18.41
CA ILE A 549 -15.32 -42.53 -17.38
C ILE A 549 -16.08 -43.71 -16.78
N THR A 550 -15.65 -44.92 -17.10
CA THR A 550 -16.37 -46.17 -16.76
C THR A 550 -15.80 -46.88 -15.54
N LYS A 551 -14.53 -46.66 -15.26
CA LYS A 551 -13.82 -47.12 -14.06
C LYS A 551 -12.94 -45.98 -13.57
N LEU A 552 -12.89 -45.79 -12.26
CA LEU A 552 -11.99 -44.85 -11.59
C LEU A 552 -11.61 -45.42 -10.22
N THR A 553 -10.33 -45.73 -10.04
CA THR A 553 -9.76 -46.23 -8.80
C THR A 553 -8.58 -45.37 -8.34
N CYS A 554 -8.21 -45.53 -7.07
CA CYS A 554 -6.96 -45.05 -6.50
C CYS A 554 -6.38 -46.20 -5.68
N ASP A 555 -5.23 -46.73 -6.11
CA ASP A 555 -4.59 -47.88 -5.43
C ASP A 555 -5.57 -49.08 -5.33
N GLY A 556 -6.23 -49.38 -6.46
CA GLY A 556 -7.21 -50.46 -6.60
C GLY A 556 -8.57 -50.22 -5.91
N ARG A 557 -8.73 -49.11 -5.16
CA ARG A 557 -9.98 -48.78 -4.45
C ARG A 557 -10.85 -47.85 -5.26
N GLU A 558 -12.16 -48.12 -5.32
CA GLU A 558 -13.12 -47.29 -6.06
C GLU A 558 -13.16 -45.84 -5.54
N VAL A 559 -13.15 -44.88 -6.47
CA VAL A 559 -13.30 -43.46 -6.14
C VAL A 559 -14.79 -43.10 -6.05
N THR A 560 -15.28 -43.00 -4.82
CA THR A 560 -16.62 -42.48 -4.50
C THR A 560 -16.72 -40.97 -4.70
N ASP A 561 -17.93 -40.42 -4.70
CA ASP A 561 -18.14 -38.98 -4.87
C ASP A 561 -17.57 -38.16 -3.69
N GLU A 562 -17.53 -38.76 -2.50
CA GLU A 562 -17.02 -38.17 -1.26
C GLU A 562 -15.52 -38.33 -1.06
N THR A 563 -14.84 -39.16 -1.86
CA THR A 563 -13.38 -39.34 -1.76
C THR A 563 -12.68 -37.99 -1.91
N GLN A 564 -11.71 -37.70 -1.04
CA GLN A 564 -10.99 -36.42 -1.04
C GLN A 564 -9.54 -36.62 -1.46
N PHE A 565 -9.06 -35.74 -2.34
CA PHE A 565 -7.70 -35.74 -2.84
C PHE A 565 -7.07 -34.36 -2.69
N ILE A 566 -5.74 -34.35 -2.71
CA ILE A 566 -4.97 -33.18 -3.09
C ILE A 566 -4.57 -33.35 -4.55
N ILE A 567 -5.01 -32.46 -5.43
CA ILE A 567 -4.63 -32.46 -6.85
C ILE A 567 -3.64 -31.34 -7.14
N VAL A 568 -2.57 -31.65 -7.84
CA VAL A 568 -1.56 -30.68 -8.28
C VAL A 568 -1.68 -30.44 -9.79
N ASN A 569 -1.73 -29.17 -10.19
CA ASN A 569 -1.77 -28.73 -11.59
C ASN A 569 -1.09 -27.35 -11.72
N ASN A 570 -0.58 -27.01 -12.90
CA ASN A 570 0.10 -25.73 -13.19
C ASN A 570 -0.86 -24.54 -13.17
N TYR A 571 -2.07 -24.69 -13.69
CA TYR A 571 -3.05 -23.61 -13.68
C TYR A 571 -4.47 -24.13 -13.95
N ILE A 572 -5.45 -23.60 -13.21
CA ILE A 572 -6.87 -23.80 -13.48
C ILE A 572 -7.49 -22.41 -13.67
N SER A 573 -7.98 -22.13 -14.87
CA SER A 573 -8.61 -20.84 -15.18
C SER A 573 -10.02 -20.76 -14.58
N ALA A 574 -10.40 -19.57 -14.09
CA ALA A 574 -11.75 -19.32 -13.56
C ALA A 574 -12.86 -19.31 -14.64
N GLY A 575 -12.49 -19.40 -15.92
CA GLY A 575 -13.42 -19.24 -17.06
C GLY A 575 -14.20 -20.50 -17.42
N MET A 576 -13.83 -21.66 -16.87
CA MET A 576 -14.36 -22.96 -17.31
C MET A 576 -15.38 -23.51 -16.33
N ALA A 577 -16.67 -23.50 -16.72
CA ALA A 577 -17.78 -23.83 -15.82
C ALA A 577 -17.62 -25.18 -15.08
N VAL A 578 -17.02 -26.19 -15.73
CA VAL A 578 -16.81 -27.54 -15.16
C VAL A 578 -15.76 -27.59 -14.06
N ILE A 579 -14.69 -26.78 -14.13
CA ILE A 579 -13.58 -26.76 -13.16
C ILE A 579 -13.47 -25.46 -12.35
N ASN A 580 -14.31 -24.46 -12.63
CA ASN A 580 -14.31 -23.17 -11.94
C ASN A 580 -14.41 -23.27 -10.40
N PRO A 581 -15.18 -24.21 -9.80
CA PRO A 581 -15.19 -24.35 -8.35
C PRO A 581 -13.79 -24.56 -7.73
N LEU A 582 -12.89 -25.26 -8.45
CA LEU A 582 -11.53 -25.57 -7.99
C LEU A 582 -10.68 -24.31 -7.80
N TYR A 583 -10.95 -23.23 -8.55
CA TYR A 583 -10.21 -21.97 -8.39
C TYR A 583 -10.29 -21.46 -6.94
N SER A 584 -11.43 -21.63 -6.28
CA SER A 584 -11.64 -21.26 -4.88
C SER A 584 -11.10 -22.28 -3.86
N GLN A 585 -10.68 -23.47 -4.32
CA GLN A 585 -10.19 -24.60 -3.51
C GLN A 585 -8.65 -24.68 -3.49
N ARG A 586 -7.96 -23.65 -4.01
CA ARG A 586 -6.50 -23.55 -4.01
C ARG A 586 -5.94 -23.52 -2.59
N LEU A 587 -4.90 -24.32 -2.35
CA LEU A 587 -4.25 -24.51 -1.05
C LEU A 587 -2.91 -23.78 -0.93
N THR A 588 -2.19 -23.61 -2.04
CA THR A 588 -0.91 -22.90 -2.09
C THR A 588 -1.09 -21.46 -2.60
N GLN A 589 -0.42 -20.49 -1.97
CA GLN A 589 -0.53 -19.06 -2.30
C GLN A 589 0.77 -18.45 -2.86
N LYS A 590 1.65 -19.27 -3.44
CA LYS A 590 2.97 -18.85 -3.93
C LYS A 590 3.29 -19.49 -5.28
N GLU A 591 4.12 -18.82 -6.06
CA GLU A 591 4.50 -19.20 -7.42
C GLU A 591 5.64 -20.22 -7.40
N PHE A 592 5.28 -21.50 -7.46
CA PHE A 592 6.20 -22.62 -7.50
C PHE A 592 6.41 -23.05 -8.95
N ARG A 593 7.37 -22.44 -9.64
CA ARG A 593 7.59 -22.66 -11.08
C ARG A 593 7.74 -24.15 -11.39
N ALA A 594 6.80 -24.68 -12.15
CA ALA A 594 6.67 -26.12 -12.33
C ALA A 594 7.87 -26.70 -13.12
N VAL A 595 8.41 -25.93 -14.07
CA VAL A 595 9.66 -26.20 -14.80
C VAL A 595 10.86 -26.49 -13.86
N VAL A 596 10.97 -25.79 -12.72
CA VAL A 596 12.07 -25.99 -11.76
C VAL A 596 11.92 -27.32 -11.04
N TYR A 597 10.69 -27.69 -10.69
CA TYR A 597 10.40 -28.97 -10.04
C TYR A 597 10.65 -30.14 -10.98
N LEU A 598 10.19 -30.08 -12.24
CA LEU A 598 10.47 -31.12 -13.22
C LEU A 598 11.97 -31.23 -13.52
N LYS A 599 12.66 -30.10 -13.75
CA LYS A 599 14.13 -30.07 -13.95
C LYS A 599 14.86 -30.80 -12.84
N ASN A 600 14.57 -30.44 -11.58
CA ASN A 600 15.25 -31.02 -10.42
C ASN A 600 14.89 -32.50 -10.24
N TYR A 601 13.64 -32.88 -10.48
CA TYR A 601 13.17 -34.26 -10.38
C TYR A 601 13.87 -35.16 -11.41
N VAL A 602 13.91 -34.74 -12.68
CA VAL A 602 14.61 -35.48 -13.75
C VAL A 602 16.10 -35.60 -13.46
N LYS A 603 16.73 -34.52 -13.00
CA LYS A 603 18.15 -34.52 -12.63
C LYS A 603 18.46 -35.48 -11.49
N GLU A 604 17.57 -35.55 -10.49
CA GLU A 604 17.68 -36.50 -9.39
C GLU A 604 17.56 -37.94 -9.90
N LEU A 605 16.53 -38.26 -10.70
CA LEU A 605 16.37 -39.60 -11.28
C LEU A 605 17.57 -40.00 -12.13
N GLY A 606 18.09 -39.08 -12.95
CA GLY A 606 19.27 -39.30 -13.80
C GLY A 606 20.55 -39.60 -13.02
N SER A 607 20.63 -39.19 -11.75
CA SER A 607 21.79 -39.50 -10.89
C SER A 607 21.87 -40.98 -10.50
N PHE A 608 20.74 -41.70 -10.56
CA PHE A 608 20.66 -43.15 -10.29
C PHE A 608 20.75 -44.01 -11.56
N GLY A 609 20.96 -43.41 -12.73
CA GLY A 609 21.11 -44.12 -13.99
C GLY A 609 20.24 -43.56 -15.11
N PRO A 610 20.33 -44.17 -16.32
CA PRO A 610 19.58 -43.70 -17.47
C PRO A 610 18.07 -43.90 -17.26
N LEU A 611 17.29 -42.89 -17.66
CA LEU A 611 15.83 -42.97 -17.69
C LEU A 611 15.38 -44.07 -18.66
N SER A 612 14.38 -44.85 -18.25
CA SER A 612 13.68 -45.76 -19.16
C SER A 612 12.52 -45.05 -19.85
N ASN A 613 11.76 -45.77 -20.68
CA ASN A 613 10.45 -45.34 -21.20
C ASN A 613 9.28 -46.13 -20.59
N LYS A 614 9.49 -46.76 -19.43
CA LYS A 614 8.43 -47.50 -18.73
C LYS A 614 7.40 -46.51 -18.19
N VAL A 615 6.14 -46.79 -18.46
CA VAL A 615 4.98 -46.07 -17.94
C VAL A 615 4.13 -47.01 -17.08
N ASP A 616 3.36 -46.46 -16.14
CA ASP A 616 2.45 -47.24 -15.28
C ASP A 616 1.19 -47.70 -16.05
N ASN A 617 0.86 -46.99 -17.14
CA ASN A 617 -0.35 -47.19 -17.93
C ASN A 617 -1.63 -47.25 -17.08
N ASN A 618 -1.71 -46.33 -16.12
CA ASN A 618 -2.84 -46.17 -15.24
C ASN A 618 -4.17 -45.84 -15.97
N TRP A 619 -4.13 -45.42 -17.23
CA TRP A 619 -5.33 -45.11 -18.02
C TRP A 619 -5.41 -45.85 -19.34
N SER A 620 -6.65 -46.02 -19.83
CA SER A 620 -6.90 -46.57 -21.16
C SER A 620 -8.16 -46.01 -21.81
N VAL A 621 -8.25 -46.14 -23.13
CA VAL A 621 -9.42 -45.76 -23.92
C VAL A 621 -9.90 -46.89 -24.83
N THR A 622 -11.22 -47.07 -24.89
CA THR A 622 -11.90 -48.00 -25.80
C THR A 622 -12.92 -47.27 -26.68
N PHE A 623 -13.14 -47.76 -27.90
CA PHE A 623 -14.05 -47.16 -28.90
C PHE A 623 -15.23 -48.06 -29.28
N GLY A 624 -15.42 -49.18 -28.58
CA GLY A 624 -16.50 -50.15 -28.78
C GLY A 624 -16.39 -50.95 -30.10
N GLY A 625 -16.05 -52.24 -30.02
CA GLY A 625 -16.04 -53.18 -31.16
C GLY A 625 -14.91 -52.95 -32.19
N THR A 626 -15.05 -53.48 -33.43
CA THR A 626 -14.10 -53.29 -34.55
C THR A 626 -14.20 -51.87 -35.14
N ALA A 627 -14.05 -50.82 -34.33
CA ALA A 627 -14.12 -49.45 -34.81
C ALA A 627 -12.88 -49.14 -35.67
N ASN A 628 -13.08 -49.03 -36.99
CA ASN A 628 -12.05 -48.59 -37.93
C ASN A 628 -11.77 -47.10 -37.71
N ARG A 629 -10.68 -46.76 -37.01
CA ARG A 629 -10.33 -45.37 -36.68
C ARG A 629 -9.07 -44.90 -37.42
N ILE A 630 -8.99 -43.59 -37.62
CA ILE A 630 -7.81 -42.92 -38.16
C ILE A 630 -7.23 -41.99 -37.08
N LEU A 631 -5.96 -42.21 -36.76
CA LEU A 631 -5.16 -41.34 -35.91
C LEU A 631 -4.32 -40.40 -36.77
N ARG A 632 -4.37 -39.10 -36.49
CA ARG A 632 -3.41 -38.12 -36.99
C ARG A 632 -2.31 -37.93 -35.94
N SER A 633 -1.05 -37.95 -36.36
CA SER A 633 0.12 -37.64 -35.52
C SER A 633 1.21 -36.99 -36.38
N SER A 634 2.37 -36.70 -35.79
CA SER A 634 3.53 -36.13 -36.49
C SER A 634 3.97 -37.01 -37.67
N SER A 635 4.42 -36.39 -38.75
CA SER A 635 5.12 -37.10 -39.85
C SER A 635 6.40 -37.80 -39.39
N LEU A 636 6.97 -37.41 -38.24
CA LEU A 636 8.12 -38.07 -37.62
C LEU A 636 7.78 -39.38 -36.89
N SER A 637 6.49 -39.63 -36.65
CA SER A 637 6.06 -40.74 -35.80
C SER A 637 5.98 -42.11 -36.49
N GLU A 638 6.27 -42.20 -37.80
CA GLU A 638 6.03 -43.43 -38.59
C GLU A 638 6.74 -44.67 -38.06
N LEU A 639 8.02 -44.54 -37.68
CA LEU A 639 8.79 -45.65 -37.13
C LEU A 639 8.28 -46.06 -35.75
N TYR A 640 7.82 -45.10 -34.95
CA TYR A 640 7.22 -45.37 -33.64
C TYR A 640 5.86 -46.05 -33.78
N ALA A 641 5.04 -45.60 -34.73
CA ALA A 641 3.71 -46.16 -34.99
C ALA A 641 3.81 -47.63 -35.42
N ALA A 642 4.76 -47.97 -36.31
CA ALA A 642 4.96 -49.33 -36.81
C ALA A 642 5.28 -50.37 -35.72
N LEU A 643 5.71 -49.93 -34.54
CA LEU A 643 5.99 -50.79 -33.37
C LEU A 643 4.78 -51.02 -32.48
N LYS A 644 3.65 -50.34 -32.74
CA LYS A 644 2.48 -50.36 -31.84
C LYS A 644 1.50 -51.47 -32.20
N PRO A 645 0.90 -52.15 -31.20
CA PRO A 645 -0.10 -53.20 -31.45
C PRO A 645 -1.34 -52.70 -32.19
N TRP A 646 -1.72 -51.44 -31.97
CA TRP A 646 -2.87 -50.82 -32.61
C TRP A 646 -2.60 -50.38 -34.06
N TYR A 647 -1.35 -50.34 -34.51
CA TYR A 647 -1.02 -49.86 -35.86
C TYR A 647 -1.37 -50.92 -36.92
N ARG A 648 -2.10 -50.50 -37.95
CA ARG A 648 -2.43 -51.37 -39.09
C ARG A 648 -1.67 -51.00 -40.35
N ARG A 649 -1.72 -49.72 -40.74
CA ARG A 649 -0.97 -49.16 -41.88
C ARG A 649 -0.99 -47.64 -41.86
N THR A 650 0.02 -47.02 -42.44
CA THR A 650 0.00 -45.61 -42.84
C THR A 650 -0.91 -45.42 -44.06
N LEU A 651 -1.80 -44.43 -43.99
CA LEU A 651 -2.69 -44.03 -45.07
C LEU A 651 -2.07 -42.93 -45.93
N LYS A 652 -1.49 -41.93 -45.28
CA LYS A 652 -0.89 -40.75 -45.92
C LYS A 652 0.14 -40.14 -44.99
N VAL A 653 1.15 -39.50 -45.59
CA VAL A 653 2.14 -38.66 -44.92
C VAL A 653 2.21 -37.33 -45.68
N THR A 654 2.09 -36.23 -44.96
CA THR A 654 2.32 -34.87 -45.44
C THR A 654 3.61 -34.34 -44.83
N GLU A 655 3.97 -33.08 -45.11
CA GLU A 655 5.13 -32.44 -44.48
C GLU A 655 5.06 -32.51 -42.94
N ASP A 656 3.90 -32.19 -42.38
CA ASP A 656 3.70 -32.11 -40.93
C ASP A 656 3.09 -33.36 -40.28
N TYR A 657 2.26 -34.10 -41.00
CA TYR A 657 1.38 -35.11 -40.38
C TYR A 657 1.45 -36.47 -41.07
N ALA A 658 1.35 -37.53 -40.27
CA ALA A 658 1.07 -38.87 -40.73
C ALA A 658 -0.28 -39.35 -40.20
N TYR A 659 -0.96 -40.16 -41.01
CA TYR A 659 -2.31 -40.64 -40.74
C TYR A 659 -2.33 -42.16 -40.74
N TYR A 660 -2.71 -42.74 -39.61
CA TYR A 660 -2.63 -44.18 -39.38
C TYR A 660 -4.02 -44.78 -39.26
N GLN A 661 -4.27 -45.85 -40.02
CA GLN A 661 -5.41 -46.71 -39.76
C GLN A 661 -5.08 -47.58 -38.54
N THR A 662 -6.01 -47.64 -37.58
CA THR A 662 -5.79 -48.33 -36.31
C THR A 662 -6.68 -49.58 -36.14
N ASP A 663 -6.22 -50.52 -35.32
CA ASP A 663 -6.97 -51.65 -34.77
C ASP A 663 -7.01 -51.55 -33.24
N LEU A 664 -8.05 -50.89 -32.74
CA LEU A 664 -8.20 -50.58 -31.31
C LEU A 664 -8.89 -51.71 -30.52
N GLN A 665 -9.04 -52.91 -31.11
CA GLN A 665 -9.46 -54.08 -30.32
C GLN A 665 -8.35 -54.57 -29.38
N GLN A 666 -7.10 -54.37 -29.78
CA GLN A 666 -5.92 -54.84 -29.03
C GLN A 666 -5.49 -53.87 -27.92
N THR A 667 -6.11 -52.68 -27.82
CA THR A 667 -5.76 -51.68 -26.78
C THR A 667 -6.52 -51.91 -25.46
N VAL A 668 -7.49 -52.83 -25.42
CA VAL A 668 -8.19 -53.20 -24.18
C VAL A 668 -7.27 -54.06 -23.33
N ARG A 669 -6.78 -53.49 -22.22
CA ARG A 669 -5.95 -54.20 -21.24
C ARG A 669 -6.80 -55.21 -20.48
N THR A 670 -6.53 -56.50 -20.67
CA THR A 670 -7.24 -57.57 -19.95
C THR A 670 -6.43 -58.13 -18.76
N VAL A 671 -5.14 -57.83 -18.68
CA VAL A 671 -4.23 -58.28 -17.61
C VAL A 671 -3.24 -57.16 -17.33
N ASP A 672 -3.08 -56.83 -16.05
CA ASP A 672 -2.09 -55.87 -15.58
C ASP A 672 -0.70 -56.52 -15.49
N LYS A 673 0.30 -55.87 -16.08
CA LYS A 673 1.68 -56.36 -16.21
C LYS A 673 2.71 -55.28 -15.91
N ASP A 674 2.25 -54.06 -15.62
CA ASP A 674 3.12 -52.93 -15.37
C ASP A 674 3.25 -52.75 -13.86
N GLY A 675 4.36 -52.19 -13.42
CA GLY A 675 4.56 -51.94 -12.00
C GLY A 675 3.76 -50.72 -11.53
N PRO A 676 3.51 -50.59 -10.21
CA PRO A 676 2.86 -49.42 -9.65
C PRO A 676 3.55 -48.10 -10.02
N LEU A 677 2.79 -47.02 -10.09
CA LEU A 677 3.37 -45.68 -9.94
C LEU A 677 4.04 -45.61 -8.56
N LEU A 678 5.25 -45.08 -8.46
CA LEU A 678 5.93 -44.87 -7.17
C LEU A 678 6.61 -43.50 -7.16
N VAL A 679 6.26 -42.67 -6.19
CA VAL A 679 6.84 -41.35 -5.97
C VAL A 679 7.40 -41.27 -4.56
N LEU A 680 8.66 -40.87 -4.46
CA LEU A 680 9.37 -40.66 -3.20
C LEU A 680 9.52 -39.17 -2.91
N CYS A 681 9.34 -38.80 -1.64
CA CYS A 681 9.42 -37.42 -1.18
C CYS A 681 10.18 -37.35 0.15
N PRO A 682 11.33 -36.66 0.23
CA PRO A 682 11.99 -36.43 1.50
C PRO A 682 11.23 -35.34 2.27
N SER A 683 11.23 -35.40 3.61
CA SER A 683 10.58 -34.40 4.48
C SER A 683 11.23 -33.02 4.41
N THR A 684 12.50 -32.96 4.00
CA THR A 684 13.24 -31.74 3.74
C THR A 684 14.42 -32.04 2.81
N THR A 685 14.73 -31.10 1.91
CA THR A 685 15.98 -31.06 1.14
C THR A 685 16.98 -30.05 1.71
N GLU A 686 16.55 -29.22 2.66
CA GLU A 686 17.40 -28.28 3.39
C GLU A 686 18.27 -29.02 4.41
N GLU A 687 19.47 -28.50 4.65
CA GLU A 687 20.41 -29.07 5.61
C GLU A 687 19.80 -29.14 7.02
N THR A 688 19.89 -30.30 7.67
CA THR A 688 19.25 -30.60 8.94
C THR A 688 20.15 -31.41 9.87
N ASN A 689 20.05 -31.21 11.18
CA ASN A 689 20.75 -32.04 12.18
C ASN A 689 19.87 -33.15 12.78
N GLY A 690 18.63 -33.28 12.31
CA GLY A 690 17.69 -34.32 12.70
C GLY A 690 17.45 -35.34 11.59
N ASP A 691 16.59 -36.30 11.89
CA ASP A 691 16.21 -37.35 10.95
C ASP A 691 15.44 -36.80 9.74
N VAL A 692 15.65 -37.40 8.57
CA VAL A 692 14.85 -37.15 7.37
C VAL A 692 13.85 -38.29 7.22
N ILE A 693 12.59 -37.97 6.92
CA ILE A 693 11.57 -38.97 6.61
C ILE A 693 11.42 -39.02 5.10
N ILE A 694 11.54 -40.21 4.52
CA ILE A 694 11.24 -40.48 3.12
C ILE A 694 9.81 -41.01 3.05
N TYR A 695 8.90 -40.17 2.55
CA TYR A 695 7.51 -40.55 2.27
C TYR A 695 7.45 -41.26 0.92
N ALA A 696 6.68 -42.35 0.85
CA ALA A 696 6.45 -43.12 -0.37
C ALA A 696 4.96 -43.12 -0.71
N GLN A 697 4.60 -42.69 -1.91
CA GLN A 697 3.25 -42.86 -2.44
C GLN A 697 3.29 -43.78 -3.66
N ALA A 698 2.44 -44.80 -3.67
CA ALA A 698 2.24 -45.64 -4.83
C ALA A 698 0.76 -45.92 -5.07
N SER A 699 0.43 -46.19 -6.33
CA SER A 699 -0.91 -46.51 -6.80
C SER A 699 -0.80 -47.47 -7.98
N ASP A 700 -1.74 -48.40 -8.07
CA ASP A 700 -1.81 -49.42 -9.10
C ASP A 700 -3.24 -49.90 -9.30
N SER A 701 -3.58 -50.37 -10.51
CA SER A 701 -4.95 -50.77 -10.86
C SER A 701 -5.40 -52.04 -10.11
N SER A 702 -4.44 -52.90 -9.77
CA SER A 702 -4.63 -54.10 -8.95
C SER A 702 -4.48 -53.85 -7.45
N GLY A 703 -4.06 -52.63 -7.07
CA GLY A 703 -3.72 -52.23 -5.71
C GLY A 703 -2.34 -52.70 -5.29
N VAL A 704 -1.62 -51.83 -4.58
CA VAL A 704 -0.29 -52.08 -4.05
C VAL A 704 -0.38 -53.05 -2.87
N ALA A 705 0.21 -54.23 -3.04
CA ALA A 705 0.20 -55.28 -2.02
C ALA A 705 1.21 -55.01 -0.91
N LYS A 706 2.44 -54.64 -1.27
CA LYS A 706 3.55 -54.44 -0.33
C LYS A 706 4.55 -53.38 -0.81
N MET A 707 5.25 -52.78 0.15
CA MET A 707 6.41 -51.94 -0.09
C MET A 707 7.60 -52.44 0.72
N TYR A 708 8.78 -52.34 0.15
CA TYR A 708 10.04 -52.72 0.79
C TYR A 708 11.05 -51.59 0.69
N TYR A 709 12.03 -51.57 1.59
CA TYR A 709 13.15 -50.64 1.50
C TYR A 709 14.50 -51.32 1.73
N LEU A 710 15.55 -50.74 1.12
CA LEU A 710 16.94 -51.13 1.30
C LEU A 710 17.82 -49.88 1.39
N ASN A 711 18.88 -49.94 2.20
CA ASN A 711 19.94 -48.94 2.21
C ASN A 711 20.97 -49.26 1.13
N GLY A 712 21.15 -48.34 0.19
CA GLY A 712 21.91 -48.50 -1.06
C GLY A 712 21.04 -48.26 -2.29
N GLN A 713 21.68 -48.28 -3.46
CA GLN A 713 21.02 -48.20 -4.76
C GLN A 713 20.77 -49.60 -5.30
N TYR A 714 19.50 -49.93 -5.56
CA TYR A 714 19.07 -51.24 -6.08
C TYR A 714 18.10 -51.05 -7.26
N GLY A 715 18.06 -52.04 -8.15
CA GLY A 715 17.10 -52.17 -9.24
C GLY A 715 15.99 -53.18 -8.93
N GLU A 716 15.02 -53.30 -9.83
CA GLU A 716 13.83 -54.16 -9.67
C GLU A 716 14.17 -55.66 -9.52
N GLU A 717 15.23 -56.13 -10.20
CA GLU A 717 15.62 -57.54 -10.29
C GLU A 717 16.66 -57.96 -9.23
N ASP A 718 17.04 -57.06 -8.31
CA ASP A 718 18.03 -57.39 -7.29
C ASP A 718 17.48 -58.41 -6.28
N ALA A 719 18.23 -59.49 -6.07
CA ALA A 719 17.86 -60.55 -5.12
C ALA A 719 17.75 -60.07 -3.66
N ALA A 720 18.31 -58.90 -3.34
CA ALA A 720 18.22 -58.28 -2.02
C ALA A 720 16.78 -58.00 -1.57
N TRP A 721 15.83 -57.85 -2.53
CA TRP A 721 14.41 -57.66 -2.22
C TRP A 721 13.75 -58.87 -1.53
N GLU A 722 14.30 -60.08 -1.67
CA GLU A 722 13.76 -61.29 -1.03
C GLU A 722 13.88 -61.26 0.50
N THR A 723 14.85 -60.50 1.01
CA THR A 723 15.12 -60.35 2.44
C THR A 723 14.94 -58.92 2.95
N ALA A 724 14.42 -58.02 2.11
CA ALA A 724 14.24 -56.61 2.43
C ALA A 724 13.16 -56.41 3.51
N GLU A 725 13.32 -55.35 4.30
CA GLU A 725 12.34 -54.98 5.31
C GLU A 725 11.10 -54.34 4.67
N GLU A 726 9.92 -54.67 5.20
CA GLU A 726 8.64 -54.15 4.72
C GLU A 726 8.40 -52.72 5.26
N LEU A 727 8.03 -51.79 4.37
CA LEU A 727 7.71 -50.41 4.68
C LEU A 727 6.22 -50.27 5.02
N SER A 728 5.86 -50.55 6.27
CA SER A 728 4.45 -50.69 6.69
C SER A 728 3.65 -49.38 6.78
N GLU A 729 4.29 -48.24 7.07
CA GLU A 729 3.62 -46.94 7.24
C GLU A 729 3.77 -46.01 6.03
N LYS A 730 4.31 -46.50 4.90
CA LYS A 730 4.68 -45.67 3.74
C LYS A 730 5.68 -44.53 4.08
N GLU A 731 6.36 -44.62 5.22
CA GLU A 731 7.32 -43.65 5.74
C GLU A 731 8.60 -44.37 6.18
N LEU A 732 9.75 -43.95 5.65
CA LEU A 732 11.06 -44.45 6.04
C LEU A 732 11.84 -43.34 6.75
N LYS A 733 12.07 -43.51 8.04
CA LYS A 733 12.87 -42.57 8.84
C LYS A 733 14.36 -42.90 8.74
N VAL A 734 15.18 -41.95 8.32
CA VAL A 734 16.63 -42.12 8.16
C VAL A 734 17.42 -41.08 8.94
N SER A 735 18.51 -41.52 9.57
CA SER A 735 19.40 -40.68 10.41
C SER A 735 20.78 -40.46 9.79
N GLU A 736 21.05 -41.07 8.64
CA GLU A 736 22.36 -41.03 7.97
C GLU A 736 22.20 -40.61 6.50
N ASN A 737 23.16 -39.85 5.99
CA ASN A 737 23.24 -39.57 4.56
C ASN A 737 23.57 -40.86 3.80
N GLY A 738 22.90 -41.05 2.67
CA GLY A 738 23.03 -42.24 1.85
C GLY A 738 21.98 -42.31 0.76
N VAL A 739 22.09 -43.33 -0.09
CA VAL A 739 21.07 -43.66 -1.07
C VAL A 739 20.13 -44.70 -0.45
N TYR A 740 18.83 -44.51 -0.64
CA TYR A 740 17.80 -45.42 -0.18
C TYR A 740 16.95 -45.85 -1.36
N SER A 741 16.69 -47.16 -1.47
CA SER A 741 15.82 -47.75 -2.49
C SER A 741 14.50 -48.15 -1.87
N ILE A 742 13.39 -47.84 -2.53
CA ILE A 742 12.05 -48.32 -2.17
C ILE A 742 11.45 -49.08 -3.35
N CYS A 743 10.93 -50.27 -3.08
CA CYS A 743 10.26 -51.14 -4.04
C CYS A 743 8.77 -51.25 -3.69
N ALA A 744 7.89 -50.88 -4.63
CA ALA A 744 6.46 -51.14 -4.54
C ALA A 744 6.11 -52.38 -5.36
N VAL A 745 5.30 -53.27 -4.80
CA VAL A 745 4.84 -54.51 -5.45
C VAL A 745 3.32 -54.51 -5.48
N ASP A 746 2.73 -54.66 -6.67
CA ASP A 746 1.29 -54.74 -6.85
C ASP A 746 0.72 -56.11 -6.42
N SER A 747 -0.61 -56.27 -6.52
CA SER A 747 -1.28 -57.53 -6.17
C SER A 747 -1.04 -58.66 -7.18
N ASN A 748 -0.48 -58.37 -8.36
CA ASN A 748 -0.09 -59.34 -9.38
C ASN A 748 1.40 -59.72 -9.32
N GLY A 749 2.19 -59.07 -8.46
CA GLY A 749 3.63 -59.28 -8.31
C GLY A 749 4.51 -58.39 -9.20
N ASN A 750 3.93 -57.44 -9.96
CA ASN A 750 4.67 -56.45 -10.72
C ASN A 750 5.36 -55.47 -9.76
N LYS A 751 6.55 -54.99 -10.13
CA LYS A 751 7.41 -54.20 -9.24
C LYS A 751 7.84 -52.89 -9.88
N THR A 752 7.94 -51.85 -9.05
CA THR A 752 8.60 -50.58 -9.38
C THR A 752 9.58 -50.22 -8.28
N VAL A 753 10.82 -49.86 -8.65
CA VAL A 753 11.84 -49.39 -7.71
C VAL A 753 12.19 -47.93 -8.01
N LYS A 754 12.20 -47.09 -6.98
CA LYS A 754 12.73 -45.73 -7.04
C LYS A 754 13.83 -45.57 -5.99
N ASN A 755 14.82 -44.76 -6.33
CA ASN A 755 15.96 -44.43 -5.51
C ASN A 755 15.87 -42.97 -5.08
N ILE A 756 16.36 -42.65 -3.89
CA ILE A 756 16.47 -41.29 -3.38
C ILE A 756 17.77 -41.12 -2.58
N GLU A 757 18.45 -39.99 -2.75
CA GLU A 757 19.69 -39.66 -2.04
C GLU A 757 19.39 -38.64 -0.95
N ILE A 758 19.73 -38.99 0.29
CA ILE A 758 19.73 -38.07 1.43
C ILE A 758 21.16 -37.62 1.65
N LYS A 759 21.42 -36.32 1.50
CA LYS A 759 22.75 -35.71 1.63
C LYS A 759 22.78 -34.49 2.55
N ASN A 760 21.63 -34.19 3.16
CA ASN A 760 21.37 -32.98 3.90
C ASN A 760 21.36 -33.20 5.43
N ILE A 761 21.67 -34.40 5.93
CA ILE A 761 21.85 -34.63 7.36
C ILE A 761 23.26 -34.19 7.76
N ASN A 762 23.36 -33.12 8.54
CA ASN A 762 24.59 -32.63 9.13
C ASN A 762 24.41 -32.45 10.64
N PRO A 763 24.95 -33.32 11.50
CA PRO A 763 24.79 -33.19 12.95
C PRO A 763 25.46 -31.94 13.54
N GLU A 764 26.35 -31.28 12.79
CA GLU A 764 27.08 -30.09 13.22
C GLU A 764 26.37 -28.77 12.88
N ILE A 765 25.30 -28.80 12.06
CA ILE A 765 24.60 -27.57 11.70
C ILE A 765 23.60 -27.14 12.77
N LEU A 766 23.52 -25.84 13.00
CA LEU A 766 22.38 -25.21 13.67
C LEU A 766 21.45 -24.63 12.61
N HIS A 767 20.16 -24.94 12.70
CA HIS A 767 19.18 -24.45 11.75
C HIS A 767 19.11 -22.93 11.77
N VAL A 768 19.01 -22.34 10.58
CA VAL A 768 18.84 -20.91 10.41
C VAL A 768 17.51 -20.47 11.04
N PRO A 769 17.49 -19.48 11.96
CA PRO A 769 16.25 -19.06 12.60
C PRO A 769 15.33 -18.36 11.59
N ALA A 770 14.02 -18.59 11.66
CA ALA A 770 13.03 -17.78 10.95
C ALA A 770 12.76 -16.47 11.70
N VAL A 771 12.62 -15.37 10.97
CA VAL A 771 12.37 -14.03 11.55
C VAL A 771 11.07 -13.47 11.00
N ASP A 772 10.12 -13.13 11.87
CA ASP A 772 8.87 -12.49 11.45
C ASP A 772 9.11 -11.08 10.90
N LYS A 773 8.26 -10.64 9.96
CA LYS A 773 8.29 -9.27 9.42
C LYS A 773 8.27 -8.23 10.55
N PHE A 774 9.40 -7.56 10.74
CA PHE A 774 9.58 -6.53 11.75
C PHE A 774 9.39 -5.15 11.11
N THR A 775 8.67 -4.25 11.78
CA THR A 775 8.37 -2.91 11.24
C THR A 775 8.81 -1.82 12.19
N ASN A 776 8.96 -0.59 11.70
CA ASN A 776 9.22 0.60 12.53
C ASN A 776 8.07 0.97 13.49
N LYS A 777 7.02 0.12 13.57
CA LYS A 777 5.93 0.19 14.56
C LYS A 777 5.99 -0.90 15.63
N LYS A 778 6.93 -1.84 15.54
CA LYS A 778 7.14 -2.89 16.53
C LYS A 778 8.34 -2.53 17.42
N THR A 779 8.33 -3.06 18.64
CA THR A 779 9.46 -2.96 19.59
C THR A 779 9.97 -4.33 20.04
N VAL A 780 9.33 -5.39 19.56
CA VAL A 780 9.65 -6.78 19.82
C VAL A 780 9.74 -7.47 18.47
N ILE A 781 10.88 -8.11 18.22
CA ILE A 781 11.07 -8.99 17.08
C ILE A 781 10.77 -10.41 17.52
N THR A 782 10.06 -11.15 16.68
CA THR A 782 9.62 -12.52 16.93
C THR A 782 10.06 -13.40 15.78
N GLY A 783 10.06 -14.71 16.02
CA GLY A 783 10.41 -15.69 15.02
C GLY A 783 10.49 -17.08 15.63
N GLU A 784 11.03 -18.01 14.86
CA GLU A 784 11.18 -19.41 15.23
C GLU A 784 12.64 -19.84 15.11
N ALA A 785 13.11 -20.65 16.03
CA ALA A 785 14.45 -21.22 16.04
C ALA A 785 14.44 -22.54 16.81
N GLN A 786 15.50 -23.34 16.69
CA GLN A 786 15.60 -24.59 17.44
C GLN A 786 15.49 -24.32 18.97
N PRO A 787 14.63 -25.06 19.69
CA PRO A 787 14.42 -24.88 21.12
C PRO A 787 15.71 -24.84 21.94
N GLY A 788 15.79 -23.92 22.91
CA GLY A 788 16.90 -23.81 23.84
C GLY A 788 18.16 -23.10 23.30
N LEU A 789 18.24 -22.80 22.00
CA LEU A 789 19.37 -22.05 21.42
C LEU A 789 19.31 -20.55 21.76
N THR A 790 20.48 -19.92 21.86
CA THR A 790 20.58 -18.46 22.01
C THR A 790 20.36 -17.80 20.65
N VAL A 791 19.35 -16.94 20.55
CA VAL A 791 19.04 -16.15 19.35
C VAL A 791 19.71 -14.78 19.45
N HIS A 792 20.59 -14.48 18.51
CA HIS A 792 21.27 -13.20 18.36
C HIS A 792 20.54 -12.37 17.30
N VAL A 793 20.10 -11.17 17.67
CA VAL A 793 19.41 -10.22 16.80
C VAL A 793 20.25 -8.95 16.72
N ASN A 794 20.79 -8.65 15.55
CA ASN A 794 21.48 -7.40 15.26
C ASN A 794 20.58 -6.49 14.43
N ILE A 795 20.44 -5.22 14.81
CA ILE A 795 19.71 -4.20 14.05
C ILE A 795 20.62 -2.98 13.90
N GLY A 796 21.11 -2.74 12.68
CA GLY A 796 22.21 -1.81 12.44
C GLY A 796 23.44 -2.18 13.29
N GLU A 797 23.93 -1.24 14.10
CA GLU A 797 25.06 -1.46 15.01
C GLU A 797 24.65 -2.04 16.39
N LYS A 798 23.35 -2.24 16.65
CA LYS A 798 22.85 -2.70 17.96
C LYS A 798 22.69 -4.21 17.97
N ALA A 799 23.18 -4.87 19.02
CA ALA A 799 23.03 -6.31 19.24
C ALA A 799 22.10 -6.59 20.43
N PHE A 800 21.23 -7.59 20.27
CA PHE A 800 20.29 -8.06 21.29
C PHE A 800 20.26 -9.58 21.29
N ASN A 801 20.08 -10.20 22.47
CA ASN A 801 20.00 -11.66 22.58
C ASN A 801 18.72 -12.09 23.27
N THR A 802 18.22 -13.26 22.91
CA THR A 802 17.16 -13.98 23.62
C THR A 802 17.40 -15.49 23.49
N THR A 803 16.48 -16.32 23.99
CA THR A 803 16.56 -17.79 23.87
C THR A 803 15.26 -18.29 23.25
N ALA A 804 15.35 -19.28 22.36
CA ALA A 804 14.18 -19.93 21.80
C ALA A 804 13.49 -20.81 22.87
N ALA A 805 12.17 -20.70 22.98
CA ALA A 805 11.37 -21.48 23.91
C ALA A 805 11.24 -22.94 23.46
N GLU A 806 10.63 -23.79 24.30
CA GLU A 806 10.42 -25.22 24.01
C GLU A 806 9.55 -25.48 22.78
N ASP A 807 8.64 -24.55 22.45
CA ASP A 807 7.81 -24.60 21.24
C ASP A 807 8.54 -24.04 19.99
N GLY A 808 9.83 -23.72 20.11
CA GLY A 808 10.66 -23.15 19.05
C GLY A 808 10.49 -21.65 18.84
N LYS A 809 9.58 -20.97 19.55
CA LYS A 809 9.35 -19.53 19.34
C LYS A 809 10.29 -18.68 20.18
N TYR A 810 10.72 -17.54 19.63
CA TYR A 810 11.48 -16.55 20.38
C TYR A 810 10.86 -15.16 20.28
N SER A 811 11.15 -14.33 21.28
CA SER A 811 10.68 -12.94 21.35
C SER A 811 11.76 -12.06 21.97
N CYS A 812 12.37 -11.20 21.15
CA CYS A 812 13.45 -10.31 21.59
C CYS A 812 12.96 -8.85 21.62
N THR A 813 13.05 -8.19 22.77
CA THR A 813 12.69 -6.76 22.90
C THR A 813 13.85 -5.89 22.43
N VAL A 814 13.69 -5.28 21.26
CA VAL A 814 14.72 -4.45 20.61
C VAL A 814 14.45 -2.95 20.73
N GLY A 815 13.28 -2.55 21.24
CA GLY A 815 12.88 -1.14 21.33
C GLY A 815 12.56 -0.53 19.96
N VAL A 816 12.55 0.80 19.87
CA VAL A 816 12.20 1.52 18.64
C VAL A 816 13.38 1.49 17.67
N GLN A 817 13.12 1.10 16.41
CA GLN A 817 14.11 1.04 15.34
C GLN A 817 13.66 1.87 14.13
N LEU A 818 14.61 2.35 13.33
CA LEU A 818 14.32 3.16 12.16
C LEU A 818 14.06 2.23 10.97
N ALA A 819 13.06 2.57 10.15
CA ALA A 819 12.82 1.86 8.91
C ALA A 819 14.05 1.93 8.00
N GLY A 820 14.40 0.80 7.38
CA GLY A 820 15.58 0.65 6.55
C GLY A 820 16.80 0.09 7.27
N ASP A 821 16.85 0.13 8.62
CA ASP A 821 17.95 -0.48 9.37
C ASP A 821 18.05 -1.98 9.02
N PRO A 822 19.24 -2.48 8.66
CA PRO A 822 19.44 -3.90 8.37
C PRO A 822 19.25 -4.71 9.65
N ILE A 823 18.58 -5.85 9.52
CA ILE A 823 18.38 -6.82 10.58
C ILE A 823 19.17 -8.07 10.21
N THR A 824 19.95 -8.59 11.15
CA THR A 824 20.63 -9.87 11.00
C THR A 824 20.31 -10.75 12.20
N VAL A 825 19.78 -11.94 11.98
CA VAL A 825 19.44 -12.89 13.05
C VAL A 825 20.14 -14.22 12.83
N TYR A 826 20.72 -14.78 13.89
CA TYR A 826 21.32 -16.12 13.87
C TYR A 826 21.23 -16.75 15.27
N VAL A 827 21.46 -18.06 15.36
CA VAL A 827 21.49 -18.76 16.65
C VAL A 827 22.87 -19.28 17.00
N SER A 828 23.10 -19.51 18.28
CA SER A 828 24.24 -20.28 18.80
C SER A 828 23.83 -21.25 19.90
N ASP A 829 24.60 -22.32 20.03
CA ASP A 829 24.46 -23.28 21.12
C ASP A 829 25.49 -23.03 22.25
N SER A 830 25.53 -23.94 23.24
CA SER A 830 26.49 -23.89 24.36
C SER A 830 27.92 -24.26 23.98
N GLU A 831 28.12 -24.90 22.83
CA GLU A 831 29.42 -25.34 22.32
C GLU A 831 30.09 -24.27 21.43
N GLY A 832 29.37 -23.19 21.14
CA GLY A 832 29.85 -22.04 20.38
C GLY A 832 29.65 -22.17 18.87
N ARG A 833 28.90 -23.18 18.41
CA ARG A 833 28.49 -23.29 17.00
C ARG A 833 27.48 -22.17 16.68
N VAL A 834 27.47 -21.72 15.43
CA VAL A 834 26.56 -20.65 14.96
C VAL A 834 25.86 -21.06 13.68
N SER A 835 24.57 -20.73 13.55
CA SER A 835 23.83 -20.92 12.29
C SER A 835 24.29 -19.93 11.22
N ALA A 836 23.92 -20.17 9.96
CA ALA A 836 23.90 -19.10 8.98
C ALA A 836 22.93 -17.96 9.41
N LYS A 837 23.14 -16.78 8.85
CA LYS A 837 22.45 -15.55 9.23
C LYS A 837 21.23 -15.30 8.33
N VAL A 838 20.11 -14.95 8.93
CA VAL A 838 18.98 -14.35 8.20
C VAL A 838 19.18 -12.85 8.13
N GLU A 839 19.16 -12.33 6.91
CA GLU A 839 19.14 -10.90 6.65
C GLU A 839 17.73 -10.41 6.35
N SER A 840 17.36 -9.30 6.97
CA SER A 840 16.10 -8.60 6.76
C SER A 840 16.33 -7.11 6.93
N LYS A 841 15.25 -6.32 6.93
CA LYS A 841 15.30 -4.89 7.24
C LYS A 841 14.09 -4.50 8.06
N VAL A 842 14.23 -3.44 8.84
CA VAL A 842 13.08 -2.84 9.53
C VAL A 842 12.13 -2.29 8.47
N VAL A 843 10.98 -2.93 8.29
CA VAL A 843 10.02 -2.55 7.25
C VAL A 843 9.28 -1.28 7.67
N ARG A 844 9.13 -0.36 6.73
CA ARG A 844 8.42 0.89 6.97
C ARG A 844 6.92 0.67 6.99
N ARG A 845 6.25 1.13 8.06
CA ARG A 845 4.78 1.17 8.15
C ARG A 845 4.27 2.55 8.57
N GLY A 846 4.58 3.59 7.81
CA GLY A 846 4.36 5.01 8.17
C GLY A 846 5.63 5.65 8.76
N PRO A 847 5.56 6.86 9.36
CA PRO A 847 6.75 7.60 9.75
C PRO A 847 7.56 6.91 10.84
N ASN A 848 8.89 7.08 10.78
CA ASN A 848 9.79 6.73 11.89
C ASN A 848 9.45 7.53 13.15
N ALA A 849 9.73 6.97 14.32
CA ALA A 849 9.56 7.71 15.57
C ALA A 849 10.56 8.88 15.59
N PRO A 850 10.12 10.12 15.84
CA PRO A 850 11.04 11.23 16.03
C PRO A 850 11.85 11.03 17.31
N SER A 851 13.04 11.61 17.38
CA SER A 851 13.79 11.67 18.63
C SER A 851 13.34 12.86 19.48
N LEU A 852 13.57 12.80 20.79
CA LEU A 852 13.28 13.89 21.73
C LEU A 852 14.53 14.18 22.54
N ASN A 853 15.08 15.37 22.40
CA ASN A 853 16.17 15.83 23.25
C ASN A 853 15.71 16.02 24.70
N SER A 854 16.66 16.05 25.65
CA SER A 854 16.36 16.14 27.08
C SER A 854 15.45 17.33 27.41
N VAL A 855 14.36 17.06 28.12
CA VAL A 855 13.39 18.07 28.55
C VAL A 855 13.52 18.32 30.05
N THR A 856 13.74 19.58 30.43
CA THR A 856 13.66 20.04 31.83
C THR A 856 12.45 20.93 32.02
N ASN A 857 12.17 21.30 33.27
CA ASN A 857 11.13 22.28 33.58
C ASN A 857 11.47 23.75 33.24
N LYS A 858 12.55 23.97 32.48
CA LYS A 858 12.91 25.24 31.83
C LYS A 858 12.86 25.16 30.31
N THR A 859 12.69 23.98 29.72
CA THR A 859 12.62 23.80 28.27
C THR A 859 11.40 24.52 27.69
N MET A 860 11.63 25.52 26.86
CA MET A 860 10.59 26.27 26.14
C MET A 860 10.53 25.94 24.64
N THR A 861 11.48 25.15 24.16
CA THR A 861 11.53 24.64 22.79
C THR A 861 11.84 23.16 22.86
N LEU A 862 10.90 22.32 22.45
CA LEU A 862 11.17 20.90 22.23
C LEU A 862 11.94 20.75 20.94
N SER A 863 12.97 19.90 20.93
CA SER A 863 13.73 19.59 19.73
C SER A 863 14.13 18.13 19.67
N GLY A 864 14.49 17.71 18.47
CA GLY A 864 14.99 16.38 18.15
C GLY A 864 14.95 16.16 16.64
N ASP A 865 15.40 14.99 16.24
CA ASP A 865 15.40 14.55 14.85
C ASP A 865 13.99 14.11 14.46
N ILE A 866 13.54 14.53 13.28
CA ILE A 866 12.25 14.13 12.71
C ILE A 866 12.30 12.65 12.29
N ASN A 867 13.48 12.13 11.94
CA ASN A 867 13.77 10.79 11.40
C ASN A 867 13.00 10.46 10.11
N ASN A 868 12.31 11.44 9.52
CA ASN A 868 11.53 11.29 8.29
C ASN A 868 11.21 12.65 7.65
N ALA A 869 11.78 12.94 6.48
CA ALA A 869 11.39 14.11 5.70
C ALA A 869 9.87 14.13 5.42
N ASN A 870 9.29 15.32 5.29
CA ASN A 870 7.87 15.55 4.94
C ASN A 870 6.83 15.03 5.96
N SER A 871 7.21 14.79 7.22
CA SER A 871 6.28 14.42 8.29
C SER A 871 6.01 15.60 9.23
N THR A 872 4.82 15.65 9.82
CA THR A 872 4.41 16.69 10.77
C THR A 872 4.60 16.20 12.20
N ILE A 873 5.40 16.90 13.01
CA ILE A 873 5.58 16.56 14.42
C ILE A 873 4.42 17.09 15.27
N ILE A 874 3.89 16.22 16.12
CA ILE A 874 2.83 16.48 17.08
C ILE A 874 3.36 16.25 18.49
N ALA A 875 3.14 17.20 19.40
CA ALA A 875 3.59 17.11 20.80
C ALA A 875 2.43 17.17 21.79
N TYR A 876 2.39 16.25 22.75
CA TYR A 876 1.47 16.22 23.88
C TYR A 876 2.18 16.64 25.15
N ILE A 877 1.62 17.62 25.85
CA ILE A 877 2.02 17.99 27.22
C ILE A 877 0.77 17.97 28.10
N GLY A 878 0.57 16.87 28.82
CA GLY A 878 -0.68 16.64 29.56
C GLY A 878 -1.90 16.49 28.65
N ASN A 879 -2.89 17.37 28.82
CA ASN A 879 -4.12 17.35 28.01
C ASN A 879 -4.08 18.26 26.77
N THR A 880 -2.97 18.99 26.57
CA THR A 880 -2.80 19.89 25.43
C THR A 880 -1.97 19.23 24.34
N VAL A 881 -2.41 19.41 23.09
CA VAL A 881 -1.69 19.03 21.87
C VAL A 881 -1.17 20.28 21.19
N TYR A 882 0.13 20.33 20.94
CA TYR A 882 0.77 21.37 20.16
C TYR A 882 0.92 20.89 18.73
N VAL A 883 0.29 21.63 17.81
CA VAL A 883 0.35 21.39 16.35
C VAL A 883 1.06 22.55 15.65
N PRO A 884 1.83 22.30 14.57
CA PRO A 884 2.33 23.38 13.74
C PRO A 884 1.19 24.22 13.13
N LYS A 885 1.49 25.48 12.82
CA LYS A 885 0.50 26.41 12.23
C LYS A 885 -0.10 25.80 10.95
N ASN A 886 -1.42 25.89 10.80
CA ASN A 886 -2.19 25.33 9.68
C ASN A 886 -2.15 23.79 9.53
N LYS A 887 -1.58 23.05 10.50
CA LYS A 887 -1.52 21.57 10.47
C LYS A 887 -2.51 20.89 11.42
N ALA A 888 -3.49 21.62 11.95
CA ALA A 888 -4.52 21.06 12.82
C ALA A 888 -5.39 20.00 12.11
N SER A 889 -5.60 20.11 10.79
CA SER A 889 -6.30 19.11 9.98
C SER A 889 -5.52 17.80 9.90
N VAL A 890 -4.19 17.85 9.79
CA VAL A 890 -3.31 16.67 9.78
C VAL A 890 -3.47 15.87 11.08
N TYR A 891 -3.45 16.55 12.23
CA TYR A 891 -3.71 15.87 13.51
C TYR A 891 -5.13 15.30 13.62
N LYS A 892 -6.15 16.02 13.13
CA LYS A 892 -7.54 15.52 13.16
C LYS A 892 -7.77 14.30 12.27
N GLY A 893 -7.00 14.18 11.19
CA GLY A 893 -7.08 13.06 10.26
C GLY A 893 -6.25 11.84 10.65
N CYS A 894 -5.42 11.93 11.70
CA CYS A 894 -4.48 10.86 12.02
C CYS A 894 -5.02 9.81 12.98
N THR A 895 -4.43 8.61 12.95
CA THR A 895 -4.86 7.46 13.76
C THR A 895 -4.69 7.65 15.28
N LYS A 896 -3.87 8.62 15.72
CA LYS A 896 -3.69 8.97 17.15
C LYS A 896 -4.51 10.19 17.60
N TYR A 897 -5.45 10.66 16.78
CA TYR A 897 -6.33 11.77 17.13
C TYR A 897 -7.15 11.47 18.40
N SER A 898 -7.28 12.46 19.28
CA SER A 898 -8.19 12.38 20.43
C SER A 898 -9.06 13.64 20.54
N LYS A 899 -10.38 13.42 20.63
CA LYS A 899 -11.38 14.48 20.86
C LYS A 899 -11.30 15.10 22.26
N THR A 900 -10.70 14.41 23.23
CA THR A 900 -10.65 14.87 24.64
C THR A 900 -9.48 15.81 24.93
N LYS A 901 -8.52 15.93 24.01
CA LYS A 901 -7.37 16.81 24.15
C LYS A 901 -7.63 18.19 23.54
N THR A 902 -7.10 19.23 24.17
CA THR A 902 -7.19 20.61 23.69
C THR A 902 -6.09 20.86 22.65
N ILE A 903 -6.46 21.29 21.44
CA ILE A 903 -5.50 21.62 20.39
C ILE A 903 -5.06 23.08 20.55
N GLU A 904 -3.75 23.30 20.68
CA GLU A 904 -3.12 24.62 20.63
C GLU A 904 -2.17 24.71 19.44
N GLN A 905 -2.18 25.86 18.77
CA GLN A 905 -1.19 26.14 17.73
C GLN A 905 0.15 26.45 18.41
N ALA A 906 1.20 25.73 18.03
CA ALA A 906 2.55 26.02 18.49
C ALA A 906 2.92 27.47 18.11
N LEU A 907 3.46 28.22 19.09
CA LEU A 907 3.82 29.63 18.92
C LEU A 907 4.87 29.83 17.83
N ASN A 908 5.75 28.85 17.65
CA ASN A 908 6.71 28.78 16.56
C ASN A 908 7.06 27.32 16.26
N TYR A 909 7.18 26.99 14.98
CA TYR A 909 7.59 25.70 14.47
C TYR A 909 8.59 25.91 13.35
N SER A 910 9.74 25.23 13.43
CA SER A 910 10.73 25.22 12.35
C SER A 910 11.36 23.85 12.21
N GLU A 911 11.73 23.51 10.98
CA GLU A 911 12.51 22.33 10.65
C GLU A 911 13.83 22.80 10.04
N LYS A 912 14.96 22.27 10.49
CA LYS A 912 16.29 22.62 9.98
C LYS A 912 17.20 21.41 10.05
N ASP A 913 17.82 21.06 8.92
CA ASP A 913 18.80 19.97 8.83
C ASP A 913 18.30 18.62 9.38
N GLY A 914 16.99 18.34 9.24
CA GLY A 914 16.35 17.12 9.75
C GLY A 914 15.80 17.23 11.18
N ASP A 915 16.17 18.27 11.92
CA ASP A 915 15.65 18.53 13.27
C ASP A 915 14.36 19.35 13.26
N TYR A 916 13.46 19.08 14.21
CA TYR A 916 12.32 19.93 14.50
C TYR A 916 12.56 20.80 15.74
N PHE A 917 11.87 21.95 15.78
CA PHE A 917 11.85 22.85 16.92
C PHE A 917 10.41 23.32 17.17
N ILE A 918 9.82 22.93 18.31
CA ILE A 918 8.46 23.32 18.70
C ILE A 918 8.51 24.19 19.95
N LYS A 919 8.10 25.45 19.83
CA LYS A 919 7.98 26.34 21.00
C LYS A 919 6.74 25.99 21.82
N VAL A 920 6.95 25.68 23.10
CA VAL A 920 5.92 25.28 24.06
C VAL A 920 6.07 26.05 25.39
N PRO A 921 5.02 26.15 26.22
CA PRO A 921 5.16 26.58 27.60
C PRO A 921 6.11 25.66 28.38
N ALA A 922 6.86 26.22 29.34
CA ALA A 922 7.78 25.43 30.15
C ALA A 922 7.00 24.33 30.92
N PRO A 923 7.30 23.03 30.69
CA PRO A 923 6.56 21.97 31.34
C PRO A 923 6.90 21.92 32.83
N ALA A 924 5.94 21.60 33.70
CA ALA A 924 6.25 21.35 35.10
C ALA A 924 7.11 20.08 35.24
N ALA A 925 7.99 20.03 36.25
CA ALA A 925 8.78 18.84 36.55
C ALA A 925 7.87 17.59 36.74
N LYS A 926 8.36 16.43 36.29
CA LYS A 926 7.63 15.15 36.24
C LYS A 926 6.40 15.14 35.32
N LYS A 927 6.17 16.18 34.53
CA LYS A 927 5.14 16.13 33.47
C LYS A 927 5.64 15.23 32.34
N LYS A 928 4.77 14.36 31.82
CA LYS A 928 5.07 13.53 30.65
C LYS A 928 4.92 14.35 29.37
N ILE A 929 5.97 14.33 28.55
CA ILE A 929 5.99 14.83 27.18
C ILE A 929 5.91 13.61 26.28
N THR A 930 5.10 13.68 25.23
CA THR A 930 4.97 12.63 24.23
C THR A 930 4.96 13.27 22.86
N ILE A 931 5.82 12.82 21.96
CA ILE A 931 5.89 13.33 20.59
C ILE A 931 5.70 12.19 19.60
N PHE A 932 5.21 12.50 18.41
CA PHE A 932 5.14 11.57 17.28
C PHE A 932 5.05 12.34 15.97
N ALA A 933 5.43 11.69 14.87
CA ALA A 933 5.33 12.20 13.52
C ALA A 933 4.06 11.69 12.83
N VAL A 934 3.52 12.47 11.90
CA VAL A 934 2.35 12.13 11.07
C VAL A 934 2.67 12.42 9.60
N ASP A 935 2.49 11.45 8.71
CA ASP A 935 2.65 11.68 7.27
C ASP A 935 1.39 12.28 6.61
N ASN A 936 1.48 12.53 5.30
CA ASN A 936 0.38 13.05 4.50
C ASN A 936 -0.79 12.06 4.34
N ALA A 937 -0.57 10.76 4.59
CA ALA A 937 -1.63 9.75 4.59
C ALA A 937 -2.38 9.67 5.93
N GLY A 938 -1.90 10.36 6.96
CA GLY A 938 -2.48 10.34 8.31
C GLY A 938 -1.93 9.22 9.20
N GLU A 939 -0.92 8.49 8.75
CA GLU A 939 -0.28 7.44 9.54
C GLU A 939 0.66 8.03 10.58
N CYS A 940 0.61 7.50 11.81
CA CYS A 940 1.35 8.03 12.96
C CYS A 940 2.56 7.18 13.31
N SER A 941 3.69 7.79 13.65
CA SER A 941 4.87 7.13 14.24
C SER A 941 4.59 6.44 15.58
N LEU A 942 5.50 5.57 16.02
CA LEU A 942 5.64 5.29 17.46
C LEU A 942 5.99 6.59 18.19
N THR A 943 5.64 6.66 19.47
CA THR A 943 5.84 7.89 20.24
C THR A 943 7.18 7.90 20.95
N ALA A 944 7.92 9.01 20.89
CA ALA A 944 9.01 9.26 21.85
C ALA A 944 8.44 9.97 23.09
N GLN A 945 8.88 9.54 24.28
CA GLN A 945 8.32 9.97 25.55
C GLN A 945 9.42 10.26 26.56
N GLN A 946 9.28 11.37 27.29
CA GLN A 946 10.15 11.72 28.41
C GLN A 946 9.36 12.41 29.52
N PHE A 947 9.86 12.33 30.75
CA PHE A 947 9.37 13.15 31.85
C PHE A 947 10.27 14.37 31.99
N ALA A 948 9.68 15.57 32.10
CA ALA A 948 10.44 16.79 32.35
C ALA A 948 11.23 16.67 33.65
N GLN A 949 12.55 16.82 33.57
CA GLN A 949 13.44 16.77 34.73
C GLN A 949 13.37 18.08 35.53
N GLU A 950 13.58 18.01 36.83
CA GLU A 950 13.62 19.19 37.71
C GLU A 950 15.00 19.85 37.65
N GLU A 951 15.12 20.97 36.95
CA GLU A 951 16.36 21.76 36.88
C GLU A 951 16.34 22.94 37.87
N ALA A 952 15.18 23.55 38.08
CA ALA A 952 14.96 24.67 38.99
C ALA A 952 13.52 24.62 39.55
N PRO A 953 13.05 25.58 40.38
CA PRO A 953 11.62 25.69 40.66
C PRO A 953 10.80 25.83 39.36
N ASN A 954 9.57 25.29 39.34
CA ASN A 954 8.68 25.43 38.18
C ASN A 954 8.41 26.90 37.85
N GLN A 955 8.15 27.21 36.58
CA GLN A 955 7.75 28.55 36.15
C GLN A 955 6.56 29.06 36.99
N PRO A 956 6.63 30.27 37.58
CA PRO A 956 5.50 30.84 38.33
C PRO A 956 4.27 31.04 37.44
N GLN A 957 3.08 30.79 37.98
CA GLN A 957 1.82 31.27 37.43
C GLN A 957 1.50 32.61 38.09
N VAL A 958 1.48 33.68 37.30
CA VAL A 958 1.23 35.05 37.75
C VAL A 958 -0.22 35.39 37.48
N ASN A 959 -0.93 35.86 38.50
CA ASN A 959 -2.32 36.31 38.34
C ASN A 959 -2.35 37.63 37.55
N SER A 960 -3.48 37.95 36.92
CA SER A 960 -3.68 39.27 36.29
C SER A 960 -3.32 40.43 37.22
N VAL A 961 -2.67 41.46 36.66
CA VAL A 961 -2.26 42.68 37.35
C VAL A 961 -2.97 43.89 36.74
N CYS A 962 -3.48 44.78 37.57
CA CYS A 962 -4.10 46.05 37.18
C CYS A 962 -3.28 47.26 37.66
N GLU A 963 -3.32 48.35 36.91
CA GLU A 963 -2.57 49.59 37.19
C GLU A 963 -2.87 50.23 38.56
N VAL A 964 -4.03 49.90 39.15
CA VAL A 964 -4.44 50.40 40.48
C VAL A 964 -3.82 49.62 41.64
N GLU A 965 -3.26 48.44 41.39
CA GLU A 965 -2.71 47.56 42.42
C GLU A 965 -1.27 47.92 42.76
N ARG A 966 -0.85 47.64 44.01
CA ARG A 966 0.53 47.82 44.50
C ARG A 966 1.14 46.49 44.94
N TYR A 967 0.78 45.42 44.24
CA TYR A 967 1.27 44.08 44.48
C TYR A 967 1.20 43.22 43.22
N VAL A 968 1.90 42.09 43.24
CA VAL A 968 1.80 41.00 42.25
C VAL A 968 1.59 39.72 43.01
N THR A 969 0.61 38.91 42.59
CA THR A 969 0.29 37.63 43.23
C THR A 969 0.38 36.49 42.23
N GLY A 970 0.53 35.28 42.75
CA GLY A 970 0.56 34.08 41.91
C GLY A 970 0.91 32.84 42.71
N LYS A 971 1.26 31.77 41.99
CA LYS A 971 1.62 30.47 42.57
C LYS A 971 2.70 29.77 41.75
N ILE A 972 3.63 29.08 42.42
CA ILE A 972 4.52 28.11 41.79
C ILE A 972 3.80 26.74 41.72
N PRO A 973 3.57 26.17 40.52
CA PRO A 973 2.89 24.89 40.36
C PRO A 973 3.64 23.72 41.02
N SER A 974 2.90 22.77 41.59
CA SER A 974 3.43 21.52 42.19
C SER A 974 4.62 21.71 43.15
N ASN A 975 4.69 22.87 43.80
CA ASN A 975 5.78 23.21 44.70
C ASN A 975 5.44 22.85 46.15
N SER A 976 6.42 22.29 46.87
CA SER A 976 6.35 21.92 48.29
C SER A 976 7.34 22.71 49.17
N LYS A 977 8.17 23.57 48.57
CA LYS A 977 9.24 24.32 49.24
C LYS A 977 8.98 25.83 49.19
N VAL A 978 9.64 26.58 50.08
CA VAL A 978 9.65 28.05 50.02
C VAL A 978 10.70 28.49 48.99
N CYS A 979 10.32 29.35 48.06
CA CYS A 979 11.21 29.91 47.02
C CYS A 979 11.29 31.43 47.16
N ASP A 980 12.41 32.00 46.76
CA ASP A 980 12.54 33.45 46.58
C ASP A 980 11.89 33.85 45.25
N ILE A 981 10.95 34.79 45.31
CA ILE A 981 10.24 35.33 44.14
C ILE A 981 10.86 36.68 43.80
N THR A 982 11.19 36.87 42.53
CA THR A 982 11.64 38.14 41.98
C THR A 982 10.65 38.63 40.94
N VAL A 983 10.17 39.87 41.11
CA VAL A 983 9.30 40.57 40.16
C VAL A 983 10.08 41.74 39.56
N LYS A 984 10.20 41.79 38.23
CA LYS A 984 10.86 42.88 37.48
C LYS A 984 9.87 43.52 36.51
N ALA A 985 9.76 44.84 36.56
CA ALA A 985 8.89 45.61 35.68
C ALA A 985 9.28 47.10 35.69
N GLY A 986 9.24 47.77 34.53
CA GLY A 986 9.50 49.21 34.43
C GLY A 986 10.85 49.67 35.00
N GLY A 987 11.90 48.83 34.89
CA GLY A 987 13.22 49.09 35.46
C GLY A 987 13.34 48.88 36.97
N GLN A 988 12.27 48.45 37.65
CA GLN A 988 12.25 48.19 39.08
C GLN A 988 12.28 46.68 39.38
N SER A 989 12.79 46.31 40.55
CA SER A 989 12.91 44.92 41.01
C SER A 989 12.40 44.79 42.44
N PHE A 990 11.51 43.83 42.67
CA PHE A 990 10.88 43.54 43.95
C PHE A 990 11.08 42.07 44.31
N LYS A 991 11.29 41.77 45.60
CA LYS A 991 11.50 40.41 46.08
C LYS A 991 10.56 40.07 47.22
N ALA A 992 10.12 38.81 47.27
CA ALA A 992 9.38 38.25 48.39
C ALA A 992 9.65 36.74 48.48
N LYS A 993 9.17 36.07 49.53
CA LYS A 993 9.18 34.60 49.62
C LYS A 993 7.81 34.03 49.31
N SER A 994 7.77 32.88 48.65
CA SER A 994 6.55 32.09 48.50
C SER A 994 6.19 31.33 49.78
N LYS A 995 4.94 30.91 49.89
CA LYS A 995 4.50 29.93 50.90
C LYS A 995 4.90 28.51 50.46
N LYS A 996 4.91 27.54 51.40
CA LYS A 996 5.17 26.12 51.09
C LYS A 996 4.26 25.54 50.01
N ASN A 997 3.03 26.05 49.88
CA ASN A 997 2.08 25.64 48.83
C ASN A 997 2.27 26.40 47.49
N GLY A 998 3.40 27.09 47.33
CA GLY A 998 3.77 27.85 46.13
C GLY A 998 3.14 29.23 46.00
N LYS A 999 2.10 29.59 46.78
CA LYS A 999 1.44 30.91 46.66
C LYS A 999 2.38 32.04 47.08
N PHE A 1000 2.42 33.12 46.33
CA PHE A 1000 3.23 34.30 46.65
C PHE A 1000 2.44 35.61 46.54
N PHE A 1001 2.89 36.60 47.29
CA PHE A 1001 2.41 37.98 47.29
C PHE A 1001 3.63 38.89 47.36
N VAL A 1002 3.88 39.65 46.30
CA VAL A 1002 5.02 40.58 46.21
C VAL A 1002 4.48 41.99 46.24
N LYS A 1003 4.77 42.75 47.30
CA LYS A 1003 4.39 44.17 47.36
C LYS A 1003 5.26 44.97 46.39
N THR A 1004 4.63 45.82 45.58
CA THR A 1004 5.27 46.66 44.56
C THR A 1004 4.92 48.14 44.77
N LYS A 1005 5.39 49.02 43.89
CA LYS A 1005 4.99 50.43 43.82
C LYS A 1005 3.84 50.68 42.82
N GLY A 1006 3.28 49.62 42.23
CA GLY A 1006 2.35 49.71 41.11
C GLY A 1006 3.06 49.94 39.77
N PHE A 1007 2.34 49.66 38.69
CA PHE A 1007 2.85 49.72 37.32
C PHE A 1007 1.82 50.39 36.43
N SER A 1008 2.26 51.15 35.44
CA SER A 1008 1.37 51.72 34.43
C SER A 1008 0.80 50.62 33.53
N ALA A 1009 -0.45 50.77 33.05
CA ALA A 1009 -1.01 49.85 32.06
C ALA A 1009 -0.11 49.72 30.82
N GLY A 1010 -0.05 48.49 30.27
CA GLY A 1010 0.85 48.11 29.18
C GLY A 1010 2.25 47.70 29.62
N THR A 1011 2.64 47.90 30.89
CA THR A 1011 3.93 47.42 31.40
C THR A 1011 3.96 45.89 31.42
N VAL A 1012 5.05 45.28 30.94
CA VAL A 1012 5.30 43.84 31.08
C VAL A 1012 5.91 43.56 32.46
N VAL A 1013 5.28 42.69 33.22
CA VAL A 1013 5.73 42.22 34.53
C VAL A 1013 6.35 40.83 34.37
N GLN A 1014 7.63 40.72 34.68
CA GLN A 1014 8.40 39.49 34.64
C GLN A 1014 8.54 38.91 36.05
N VAL A 1015 8.19 37.65 36.25
CA VAL A 1015 8.25 36.97 37.54
C VAL A 1015 9.06 35.69 37.44
N SER A 1016 10.04 35.52 38.32
CA SER A 1016 10.81 34.28 38.46
C SER A 1016 10.84 33.81 39.91
N ALA A 1017 11.02 32.50 40.08
CA ALA A 1017 11.24 31.85 41.37
C ALA A 1017 12.65 31.25 41.43
N SER A 1018 13.30 31.32 42.58
CA SER A 1018 14.60 30.70 42.81
C SER A 1018 14.65 29.93 44.13
N ASP A 1019 15.44 28.88 44.15
CA ASP A 1019 15.82 28.14 45.36
C ASP A 1019 17.34 27.88 45.38
N SER A 1020 17.81 27.19 46.42
CA SER A 1020 19.20 26.75 46.54
C SER A 1020 19.23 25.25 46.74
N GLN A 1021 20.03 24.56 45.91
CA GLN A 1021 20.33 23.14 46.03
C GLN A 1021 21.83 22.97 45.85
N ASP A 1022 22.46 22.22 46.76
CA ASP A 1022 23.92 21.96 46.78
C ASP A 1022 24.77 23.25 46.70
N GLY A 1023 24.31 24.32 47.35
CA GLY A 1023 24.99 25.62 47.37
C GLY A 1023 24.83 26.45 46.09
N LYS A 1024 24.15 25.96 45.05
CA LYS A 1024 23.91 26.68 43.80
C LYS A 1024 22.48 27.24 43.73
N VAL A 1025 22.36 28.52 43.37
CA VAL A 1025 21.07 29.16 43.13
C VAL A 1025 20.49 28.69 41.80
N ARG A 1026 19.29 28.10 41.84
CA ARG A 1026 18.57 27.65 40.64
C ARG A 1026 17.39 28.58 40.40
N THR A 1027 17.25 29.11 39.19
CA THR A 1027 16.18 30.07 38.85
C THR A 1027 15.26 29.47 37.78
N SER A 1028 13.95 29.58 38.00
CA SER A 1028 12.89 29.13 37.10
C SER A 1028 12.94 29.85 35.74
N ALA A 1029 12.20 29.32 34.77
CA ALA A 1029 11.78 30.13 33.62
C ALA A 1029 10.99 31.37 34.08
N VAL A 1030 11.04 32.45 33.30
CA VAL A 1030 10.36 33.72 33.60
C VAL A 1030 8.92 33.65 33.12
N ALA A 1031 7.98 33.99 33.99
CA ALA A 1031 6.58 34.20 33.64
C ALA A 1031 6.33 35.67 33.35
N GLU A 1032 5.52 35.97 32.34
CA GLU A 1032 5.20 37.35 31.95
C GLU A 1032 3.70 37.61 32.03
N CYS A 1033 3.31 38.81 32.48
CA CYS A 1033 1.94 39.31 32.34
C CYS A 1033 1.96 40.80 32.00
N VAL A 1034 0.95 41.26 31.25
CA VAL A 1034 0.82 42.68 30.88
C VAL A 1034 -0.17 43.35 31.83
N VAL A 1035 0.24 44.48 32.38
CA VAL A 1035 -0.59 45.26 33.31
C VAL A 1035 -1.80 45.83 32.57
N SER A 1036 -2.98 45.54 33.09
CA SER A 1036 -4.26 45.96 32.53
C SER A 1036 -4.73 47.30 33.08
N THR A 1037 -5.56 48.01 32.31
CA THR A 1037 -6.25 49.22 32.79
C THR A 1037 -7.39 48.86 33.74
N GLU A 1038 -7.74 49.75 34.65
CA GLU A 1038 -8.92 49.62 35.53
C GLU A 1038 -10.23 49.42 34.75
N LYS A 1039 -10.32 50.05 33.57
CA LYS A 1039 -11.51 49.98 32.70
C LYS A 1039 -11.79 48.58 32.20
N LYS A 1040 -10.75 47.74 32.00
CA LYS A 1040 -10.91 46.35 31.55
C LYS A 1040 -11.73 45.51 32.53
N HIS A 1041 -11.72 45.89 33.80
CA HIS A 1041 -12.34 45.15 34.91
C HIS A 1041 -13.48 45.94 35.56
N THR A 1042 -13.97 47.01 34.93
CA THR A 1042 -15.12 47.74 35.46
C THR A 1042 -16.40 47.05 35.02
N ALA A 1043 -17.24 46.63 35.96
CA ALA A 1043 -18.55 46.05 35.66
C ALA A 1043 -19.60 47.13 35.41
N ASP A 1044 -20.59 46.81 34.56
CA ASP A 1044 -21.81 47.60 34.41
C ASP A 1044 -22.54 47.71 35.76
N SER A 1045 -23.27 48.82 35.99
CA SER A 1045 -23.91 49.11 37.28
C SER A 1045 -24.78 47.97 37.80
N ASP A 1046 -25.48 47.28 36.90
CA ASP A 1046 -26.48 46.26 37.23
C ASP A 1046 -25.86 44.87 37.46
N LYS A 1047 -24.56 44.71 37.14
CA LYS A 1047 -23.79 43.48 37.29
C LYS A 1047 -22.63 43.62 38.29
N SER A 1048 -22.53 44.78 38.94
CA SER A 1048 -21.45 45.10 39.88
C SER A 1048 -21.54 44.21 41.12
N ILE A 1049 -20.48 43.45 41.35
CA ILE A 1049 -20.28 42.62 42.54
C ILE A 1049 -19.70 43.41 43.72
N ILE A 1050 -19.40 44.71 43.52
CA ILE A 1050 -18.90 45.65 44.54
C ILE A 1050 -19.83 46.86 44.67
N THR A 1051 -20.41 47.04 45.86
CA THR A 1051 -21.19 48.24 46.20
C THR A 1051 -20.48 49.06 47.28
N MET A 1052 -20.46 50.38 47.12
CA MET A 1052 -19.68 51.28 47.98
C MET A 1052 -20.52 52.43 48.50
N LYS A 1053 -20.37 52.76 49.79
CA LYS A 1053 -20.93 54.00 50.33
C LYS A 1053 -20.14 55.20 49.82
N SER A 1054 -20.81 56.32 49.57
CA SER A 1054 -20.15 57.55 49.15
C SER A 1054 -19.17 58.05 50.22
N LEU A 1055 -17.97 58.43 49.81
CA LEU A 1055 -16.91 58.96 50.67
C LEU A 1055 -16.66 60.44 50.34
N ASN A 1056 -16.49 61.28 51.37
CA ASN A 1056 -16.08 62.68 51.21
C ASN A 1056 -14.76 62.97 51.94
N ASN A 1057 -14.16 64.12 51.63
CA ASN A 1057 -12.83 64.55 52.08
C ASN A 1057 -12.68 64.85 53.60
N ARG A 1058 -13.67 64.48 54.43
CA ARG A 1058 -13.61 64.51 55.91
C ARG A 1058 -13.64 63.13 56.55
N GLN A 1059 -14.02 62.11 55.79
CA GLN A 1059 -14.24 60.78 56.33
C GLN A 1059 -12.96 59.94 56.24
N THR A 1060 -12.72 59.14 57.27
CA THR A 1060 -11.65 58.13 57.30
C THR A 1060 -12.17 56.71 57.13
N VAL A 1061 -13.49 56.48 57.24
CA VAL A 1061 -14.06 55.13 57.21
C VAL A 1061 -14.65 54.86 55.84
N VAL A 1062 -14.09 53.85 55.16
CA VAL A 1062 -14.53 53.34 53.87
C VAL A 1062 -15.40 52.12 54.13
N GLN A 1063 -16.62 52.09 53.59
CA GLN A 1063 -17.55 50.99 53.78
C GLN A 1063 -18.18 50.58 52.46
N GLY A 1064 -18.40 49.28 52.31
CA GLY A 1064 -19.05 48.70 51.14
C GLY A 1064 -19.47 47.26 51.39
N LYS A 1065 -19.97 46.62 50.34
CA LYS A 1065 -20.13 45.17 50.25
C LYS A 1065 -19.48 44.67 48.97
N ALA A 1066 -18.91 43.47 49.04
CA ALA A 1066 -18.37 42.74 47.91
C ALA A 1066 -18.84 41.28 47.97
N LYS A 1067 -18.66 40.54 46.87
CA LYS A 1067 -18.93 39.09 46.82
C LYS A 1067 -18.11 38.35 47.88
N THR A 1068 -18.79 37.56 48.72
CA THR A 1068 -18.24 36.84 49.89
C THR A 1068 -17.14 35.83 49.56
N GLU A 1069 -17.18 35.26 48.37
CA GLU A 1069 -16.21 34.26 47.91
C GLU A 1069 -14.96 34.87 47.28
N GLY A 1070 -14.87 36.20 47.16
CA GLY A 1070 -13.72 36.89 46.58
C GLY A 1070 -12.64 37.27 47.60
N ILE A 1071 -11.44 37.56 47.10
CA ILE A 1071 -10.39 38.24 47.86
C ILE A 1071 -10.41 39.72 47.45
N VAL A 1072 -10.67 40.60 48.41
CA VAL A 1072 -10.93 42.02 48.11
C VAL A 1072 -9.80 42.90 48.60
N TYR A 1073 -9.36 43.82 47.77
CA TYR A 1073 -8.31 44.77 48.06
C TYR A 1073 -8.78 46.21 47.89
N LEU A 1074 -8.42 47.06 48.83
CA LEU A 1074 -8.58 48.51 48.77
C LEU A 1074 -7.29 49.15 48.31
N ASN A 1075 -7.34 49.94 47.24
CA ASN A 1075 -6.20 50.62 46.65
C ASN A 1075 -6.41 52.14 46.64
N TYR A 1076 -5.47 52.90 47.22
CA TYR A 1076 -5.48 54.37 47.24
C TYR A 1076 -4.06 54.92 47.39
N GLY A 1077 -3.70 55.92 46.57
CA GLY A 1077 -2.33 56.44 46.51
C GLY A 1077 -1.30 55.32 46.29
N ASP A 1078 -0.35 55.20 47.22
CA ASP A 1078 0.70 54.15 47.23
C ASP A 1078 0.34 52.96 48.14
N THR A 1079 -0.92 52.86 48.57
CA THR A 1079 -1.38 51.83 49.52
C THR A 1079 -2.33 50.85 48.86
N SER A 1080 -2.05 49.56 49.05
CA SER A 1080 -2.99 48.45 48.84
C SER A 1080 -3.18 47.71 50.16
N ALA A 1081 -4.42 47.46 50.53
CA ALA A 1081 -4.78 46.73 51.74
C ALA A 1081 -5.83 45.66 51.44
N GLN A 1082 -5.56 44.42 51.85
CA GLN A 1082 -6.56 43.36 51.78
C GLN A 1082 -7.66 43.65 52.82
N LEU A 1083 -8.91 43.49 52.40
CA LEU A 1083 -10.08 43.70 53.24
C LEU A 1083 -10.55 42.37 53.84
N ASN A 1084 -10.92 42.42 55.12
CA ASN A 1084 -11.63 41.32 55.76
C ASN A 1084 -13.13 41.52 55.51
N LEU A 1085 -13.77 40.56 54.84
CA LEU A 1085 -15.21 40.57 54.61
C LEU A 1085 -15.93 39.87 55.75
N ASN A 1086 -17.08 40.40 56.15
CA ASN A 1086 -18.04 39.69 56.98
C ASN A 1086 -18.75 38.61 56.18
N ALA A 1087 -19.49 37.72 56.86
CA ALA A 1087 -20.23 36.62 56.23
C ALA A 1087 -21.25 37.11 55.18
N ASP A 1088 -21.75 38.34 55.30
CA ASP A 1088 -22.69 38.97 54.35
C ASP A 1088 -21.99 39.77 53.23
N GLY A 1089 -20.66 39.69 53.15
CA GLY A 1089 -19.83 40.40 52.18
C GLY A 1089 -19.55 41.86 52.53
N SER A 1090 -20.08 42.37 53.64
CA SER A 1090 -19.81 43.75 54.09
C SER A 1090 -18.38 43.90 54.59
N PHE A 1091 -17.82 45.09 54.38
CA PHE A 1091 -16.50 45.45 54.89
C PHE A 1091 -16.44 46.90 55.37
N SER A 1092 -15.49 47.15 56.27
CA SER A 1092 -15.16 48.47 56.78
C SER A 1092 -13.66 48.61 56.92
N TYR A 1093 -13.10 49.69 56.37
CA TYR A 1093 -11.67 49.99 56.44
C TYR A 1093 -11.45 51.42 56.93
N THR A 1094 -10.53 51.60 57.88
CA THR A 1094 -10.19 52.92 58.42
C THR A 1094 -8.90 53.43 57.79
N LEU A 1095 -9.02 54.46 56.96
CA LEU A 1095 -7.92 55.21 56.38
C LEU A 1095 -7.08 55.89 57.47
N PRO A 1096 -5.74 55.97 57.28
CA PRO A 1096 -4.85 56.64 58.24
C PRO A 1096 -5.11 58.14 58.36
N SER A 1097 -5.65 58.78 57.30
CA SER A 1097 -6.15 60.16 57.29
C SER A 1097 -7.24 60.32 56.24
N PRO A 1098 -8.11 61.35 56.32
CA PRO A 1098 -9.02 61.68 55.24
C PRO A 1098 -8.26 61.91 53.94
N LEU A 1099 -8.84 61.49 52.81
CA LEU A 1099 -8.27 61.73 51.49
C LEU A 1099 -8.66 63.12 50.98
N GLU A 1100 -7.84 63.67 50.09
CA GLU A 1100 -8.15 64.94 49.41
C GLU A 1100 -9.38 64.79 48.52
N GLY A 1101 -10.18 65.84 48.43
CA GLY A 1101 -11.31 65.89 47.50
C GLY A 1101 -10.83 65.72 46.06
N GLY A 1102 -11.53 64.93 45.26
CA GLY A 1102 -11.12 64.56 43.90
C GLY A 1102 -10.19 63.34 43.81
N SER A 1103 -9.60 62.89 44.91
CA SER A 1103 -8.78 61.66 44.92
C SER A 1103 -9.61 60.44 44.51
N SER A 1104 -8.98 59.49 43.82
CA SER A 1104 -9.61 58.22 43.45
C SER A 1104 -9.19 57.11 44.41
N LEU A 1105 -10.15 56.28 44.78
CA LEU A 1105 -9.99 55.08 45.60
C LEU A 1105 -10.61 53.92 44.85
N TYR A 1106 -9.95 52.78 44.86
CA TYR A 1106 -10.33 51.61 44.07
C TYR A 1106 -10.52 50.40 44.98
N VAL A 1107 -11.54 49.60 44.69
CA VAL A 1107 -11.75 48.30 45.34
C VAL A 1107 -11.66 47.23 44.27
N ALA A 1108 -10.69 46.34 44.37
CA ALA A 1108 -10.49 45.22 43.45
C ALA A 1108 -10.96 43.92 44.11
N CYS A 1109 -11.86 43.19 43.47
CA CYS A 1109 -12.30 41.86 43.89
C CYS A 1109 -11.66 40.81 42.98
N HIS A 1110 -10.98 39.83 43.57
CA HIS A 1110 -10.36 38.71 42.88
C HIS A 1110 -11.12 37.43 43.18
N ASN A 1111 -11.17 36.54 42.19
CA ASN A 1111 -11.66 35.19 42.40
C ASN A 1111 -10.72 34.44 43.35
N LYS A 1112 -11.25 33.83 44.41
CA LYS A 1112 -10.43 33.13 45.42
C LYS A 1112 -9.74 31.86 44.92
N THR A 1113 -10.26 31.24 43.86
CA THR A 1113 -9.73 30.01 43.28
C THR A 1113 -8.68 30.31 42.22
N THR A 1114 -9.01 31.15 41.23
CA THR A 1114 -8.11 31.45 40.10
C THR A 1114 -7.13 32.58 40.41
N GLY A 1115 -7.47 33.50 41.31
CA GLY A 1115 -6.70 34.71 41.59
C GLY A 1115 -6.91 35.85 40.59
N GLU A 1116 -7.72 35.60 39.54
CA GLU A 1116 -8.05 36.59 38.51
C GLU A 1116 -8.92 37.72 39.05
N ILE A 1117 -8.76 38.92 38.47
CA ILE A 1117 -9.54 40.11 38.81
C ILE A 1117 -10.96 39.93 38.24
N GLU A 1118 -11.97 39.96 39.10
CA GLU A 1118 -13.39 39.89 38.70
C GLU A 1118 -13.98 41.29 38.49
N GLU A 1119 -13.68 42.24 39.38
CA GLU A 1119 -14.13 43.63 39.24
C GLU A 1119 -13.16 44.61 39.92
N VAL A 1120 -12.95 45.78 39.32
CA VAL A 1120 -12.34 46.96 39.93
C VAL A 1120 -13.36 48.10 39.98
N LYS A 1121 -13.75 48.51 41.19
CA LYS A 1121 -14.67 49.62 41.41
C LYS A 1121 -13.93 50.89 41.81
N ARG A 1122 -14.09 51.96 41.01
CA ARG A 1122 -13.57 53.29 41.33
C ARG A 1122 -14.58 54.12 42.12
N ILE A 1123 -14.09 54.83 43.14
CA ILE A 1123 -14.81 55.85 43.89
C ILE A 1123 -14.01 57.14 43.85
N THR A 1124 -14.67 58.24 43.50
CA THR A 1124 -14.10 59.58 43.64
C THR A 1124 -14.51 60.17 44.99
N VAL A 1125 -13.53 60.63 45.76
CA VAL A 1125 -13.74 61.29 47.06
C VAL A 1125 -14.43 62.63 46.81
N LYS A 1126 -15.66 62.79 47.31
CA LYS A 1126 -16.44 64.02 47.14
C LYS A 1126 -15.82 65.17 47.91
N THR A 1127 -15.61 66.30 47.24
CA THR A 1127 -15.13 67.54 47.86
C THR A 1127 -16.29 68.27 48.54
N LYS A 1128 -16.24 68.45 49.88
CA LYS A 1128 -17.19 69.30 50.61
C LYS A 1128 -16.65 70.72 50.75
N LYS A 1129 -17.56 71.71 50.80
CA LYS A 1129 -17.22 73.11 51.11
C LYS A 1129 -16.54 73.19 52.48
N PRO A 1130 -15.38 73.88 52.63
CA PRO A 1130 -14.59 73.82 53.86
C PRO A 1130 -15.35 74.31 55.09
N GLU A 1131 -15.08 73.68 56.24
CA GLU A 1131 -15.58 74.13 57.55
C GLU A 1131 -14.70 75.26 58.11
N GLN A 1132 -15.26 76.03 59.05
CA GLN A 1132 -14.49 77.08 59.71
C GLN A 1132 -13.30 76.44 60.45
N PRO A 1133 -12.06 76.91 60.23
CA PRO A 1133 -10.89 76.36 60.92
C PRO A 1133 -10.93 76.67 62.41
N SER A 1134 -10.19 75.89 63.20
CA SER A 1134 -9.94 76.17 64.62
C SER A 1134 -8.43 76.35 64.88
N LEU A 1135 -8.06 76.70 66.11
CA LEU A 1135 -6.66 76.86 66.52
C LEU A 1135 -6.27 75.78 67.54
N SER A 1136 -5.01 75.36 67.52
CA SER A 1136 -4.47 74.44 68.52
C SER A 1136 -4.43 75.02 69.94
N LYS A 1137 -4.37 76.35 70.06
CA LYS A 1137 -4.40 77.09 71.34
C LYS A 1137 -5.53 78.12 71.30
N LYS A 1138 -6.32 78.21 72.39
CA LYS A 1138 -7.46 79.14 72.51
C LYS A 1138 -7.03 80.61 72.57
N ALA A 1139 -5.82 80.91 73.04
CA ALA A 1139 -5.26 82.25 73.11
C ALA A 1139 -3.93 82.32 72.36
N ILE A 1140 -3.74 83.39 71.58
CA ILE A 1140 -2.51 83.67 70.86
C ILE A 1140 -1.87 84.92 71.46
N SER A 1141 -0.65 84.79 71.97
CA SER A 1141 0.14 85.92 72.48
C SER A 1141 0.42 86.93 71.36
N LYS A 1142 0.48 88.23 71.69
CA LYS A 1142 0.96 89.29 70.78
C LYS A 1142 2.33 88.99 70.15
N ASN A 1143 3.19 88.23 70.84
CA ASN A 1143 4.54 87.87 70.40
C ASN A 1143 4.60 86.56 69.58
N ALA A 1144 3.48 85.85 69.41
CA ALA A 1144 3.47 84.59 68.66
C ALA A 1144 3.84 84.84 67.19
N GLN A 1145 4.90 84.17 66.73
CA GLN A 1145 5.38 84.20 65.35
C GLN A 1145 4.87 83.01 64.53
N THR A 1146 4.24 82.03 65.16
CA THR A 1146 3.69 80.85 64.50
C THR A 1146 2.37 80.45 65.15
N ILE A 1147 1.40 80.03 64.34
CA ILE A 1147 0.11 79.52 64.80
C ILE A 1147 -0.16 78.16 64.18
N SER A 1148 -0.79 77.25 64.94
CA SER A 1148 -1.28 76.00 64.36
C SER A 1148 -2.76 76.09 64.09
N VAL A 1149 -3.11 76.15 62.81
CA VAL A 1149 -4.49 76.12 62.33
C VAL A 1149 -4.91 74.66 62.17
N LEU A 1150 -6.09 74.33 62.67
CA LEU A 1150 -6.67 73.00 62.62
C LEU A 1150 -7.84 72.99 61.64
N SER A 1151 -7.87 72.00 60.76
CA SER A 1151 -8.92 71.78 59.77
C SER A 1151 -9.38 70.33 59.80
N VAL A 1152 -10.68 70.08 59.63
CA VAL A 1152 -11.23 68.71 59.53
C VAL A 1152 -11.03 68.08 58.13
N GLU A 1153 -10.70 68.90 57.13
CA GLU A 1153 -10.32 68.47 55.79
C GLU A 1153 -8.95 68.99 55.38
N LYS A 1154 -8.27 68.27 54.48
CA LYS A 1154 -7.06 68.76 53.82
C LYS A 1154 -7.46 69.76 52.74
N ALA A 1155 -6.97 70.99 52.88
CA ALA A 1155 -7.26 72.12 52.01
C ALA A 1155 -6.20 73.22 52.18
N THR A 1156 -6.35 74.36 51.48
CA THR A 1156 -5.46 75.51 51.64
C THR A 1156 -5.93 76.38 52.80
N VAL A 1157 -5.11 76.54 53.83
CA VAL A 1157 -5.33 77.51 54.90
C VAL A 1157 -4.86 78.88 54.46
N VAL A 1158 -5.70 79.90 54.57
CA VAL A 1158 -5.36 81.29 54.30
C VAL A 1158 -5.47 82.10 55.58
N VAL A 1159 -4.34 82.66 56.04
CA VAL A 1159 -4.28 83.57 57.18
C VAL A 1159 -4.10 84.99 56.69
N LYS A 1160 -5.06 85.86 56.99
CA LYS A 1160 -5.05 87.29 56.67
C LYS A 1160 -4.51 88.09 57.85
N VAL A 1161 -3.48 88.88 57.61
CA VAL A 1161 -2.87 89.82 58.56
C VAL A 1161 -2.92 91.22 57.92
N GLY A 1162 -3.85 92.07 58.35
CA GLY A 1162 -4.12 93.34 57.66
C GLY A 1162 -4.49 93.09 56.18
N THR A 1163 -3.68 93.59 55.25
CA THR A 1163 -3.83 93.38 53.79
C THR A 1163 -3.11 92.13 53.27
N LYS A 1164 -2.13 91.57 54.01
CA LYS A 1164 -1.33 90.41 53.58
C LYS A 1164 -2.10 89.09 53.79
N LYS A 1165 -2.00 88.17 52.83
CA LYS A 1165 -2.56 86.82 52.89
C LYS A 1165 -1.44 85.78 52.83
N ILE A 1166 -1.33 84.95 53.85
CA ILE A 1166 -0.39 83.83 53.93
C ILE A 1166 -1.16 82.56 53.60
N LYS A 1167 -0.74 81.81 52.58
CA LYS A 1167 -1.39 80.56 52.15
C LYS A 1167 -0.50 79.39 52.55
N VAL A 1168 -1.06 78.39 53.22
CA VAL A 1168 -0.35 77.17 53.60
C VAL A 1168 -1.18 75.97 53.16
N THR A 1169 -0.56 75.10 52.39
CA THR A 1169 -1.12 73.84 51.86
C THR A 1169 -0.55 72.64 52.60
N GLU A 1170 0.69 72.73 53.08
CA GLU A 1170 1.35 71.69 53.83
C GLU A 1170 0.74 71.53 55.22
N CYS A 1171 0.47 70.29 55.59
CA CYS A 1171 -0.11 69.94 56.87
C CYS A 1171 0.27 68.52 57.27
N ARG A 1172 0.16 68.24 58.57
CA ARG A 1172 0.19 66.88 59.10
C ARG A 1172 -1.17 66.50 59.66
N TYR A 1173 -1.64 65.30 59.40
CA TYR A 1173 -2.85 64.80 60.04
C TYR A 1173 -2.56 64.35 61.47
N ASN A 1174 -3.33 64.85 62.43
CA ASN A 1174 -3.25 64.40 63.82
C ASN A 1174 -4.39 63.42 64.11
N ALA A 1175 -4.06 62.13 64.13
CA ALA A 1175 -5.04 61.06 64.37
C ALA A 1175 -5.81 61.20 65.69
N LYS A 1176 -5.17 61.69 66.77
CA LYS A 1176 -5.84 61.90 68.07
C LYS A 1176 -6.89 63.02 68.01
N LYS A 1177 -6.60 64.11 67.30
CA LYS A 1177 -7.51 65.26 67.14
C LYS A 1177 -8.48 65.10 65.96
N LYS A 1178 -8.28 64.08 65.11
CA LYS A 1178 -8.98 63.89 63.83
C LYS A 1178 -9.00 65.15 62.95
N MET A 1179 -7.88 65.87 62.93
CA MET A 1179 -7.74 67.13 62.21
C MET A 1179 -6.36 67.28 61.59
N PHE A 1180 -6.31 67.94 60.44
CA PHE A 1180 -5.09 68.42 59.80
C PHE A 1180 -4.56 69.64 60.55
N VAL A 1181 -3.27 69.63 60.82
CA VAL A 1181 -2.55 70.68 61.53
C VAL A 1181 -1.65 71.40 60.55
N TYR A 1182 -1.92 72.68 60.35
CA TYR A 1182 -1.16 73.60 59.50
C TYR A 1182 -0.31 74.49 60.41
N SER A 1183 1.00 74.48 60.22
CA SER A 1183 1.88 75.45 60.87
C SER A 1183 1.96 76.68 59.98
N VAL A 1184 1.56 77.83 60.50
CA VAL A 1184 1.58 79.08 59.73
C VAL A 1184 2.40 80.11 60.47
N ASP A 1185 3.49 80.56 59.85
CA ASP A 1185 4.27 81.68 60.35
C ASP A 1185 3.54 83.00 60.09
N ILE A 1186 3.52 83.86 61.10
CA ILE A 1186 2.77 85.10 61.13
C ILE A 1186 3.64 86.25 61.66
N PRO A 1187 3.51 87.47 61.10
CA PRO A 1187 4.24 88.64 61.62
C PRO A 1187 3.66 89.12 62.97
N LYS A 1188 4.43 89.87 63.76
CA LYS A 1188 3.96 90.52 65.02
C LYS A 1188 2.89 91.60 64.70
N GLY A 1189 1.80 91.72 65.47
CA GLY A 1189 0.77 92.75 65.23
C GLY A 1189 -0.68 92.41 65.66
N LYS A 1190 -1.64 93.32 65.38
CA LYS A 1190 -3.07 93.21 65.79
C LYS A 1190 -3.92 92.34 64.82
N LYS A 1191 -5.09 91.89 65.32
CA LYS A 1191 -6.18 91.04 64.73
C LYS A 1191 -5.85 90.24 63.45
N LEU A 1192 -5.96 88.92 63.55
CA LEU A 1192 -5.84 88.00 62.41
C LEU A 1192 -7.21 87.45 62.02
N ALA A 1193 -7.35 87.01 60.77
CA ALA A 1193 -8.46 86.16 60.36
C ALA A 1193 -7.92 84.97 59.57
N CYS A 1194 -8.36 83.74 59.86
CA CYS A 1194 -8.01 82.58 59.05
C CYS A 1194 -9.25 81.91 58.46
N TYR A 1195 -9.13 81.43 57.23
CA TYR A 1195 -10.17 80.63 56.57
C TYR A 1195 -9.51 79.55 55.73
N VAL A 1196 -10.21 78.44 55.55
CA VAL A 1196 -9.84 77.33 54.67
C VAL A 1196 -10.49 77.52 53.30
N LYS A 1197 -9.75 77.23 52.21
CA LYS A 1197 -10.21 77.23 50.82
C LYS A 1197 -9.90 75.91 50.14
N ASN A 1198 -10.87 75.35 49.42
CA ASN A 1198 -10.68 74.28 48.44
C ASN A 1198 -11.49 74.58 47.16
N GLU A 1199 -11.59 73.62 46.26
CA GLU A 1199 -12.32 73.74 44.99
C GLU A 1199 -13.84 73.93 45.17
N ALA A 1200 -14.42 73.44 46.27
CA ALA A 1200 -15.83 73.62 46.61
C ALA A 1200 -16.14 74.98 47.28
N GLY A 1201 -15.12 75.83 47.50
CA GLY A 1201 -15.28 77.21 47.96
C GLY A 1201 -14.44 77.58 49.19
N VAL A 1202 -14.85 78.64 49.88
CA VAL A 1202 -14.21 79.16 51.11
C VAL A 1202 -15.09 78.92 52.34
N SER A 1203 -14.47 78.59 53.47
CA SER A 1203 -15.12 78.52 54.78
C SER A 1203 -15.44 79.91 55.34
N LYS A 1204 -16.25 79.95 56.41
CA LYS A 1204 -16.36 81.15 57.26
C LYS A 1204 -14.99 81.46 57.88
N ALA A 1205 -14.60 82.72 57.91
CA ALA A 1205 -13.35 83.14 58.53
C ALA A 1205 -13.44 83.09 60.06
N LEU A 1206 -12.42 82.54 60.71
CA LEU A 1206 -12.21 82.65 62.16
C LEU A 1206 -11.43 83.94 62.44
N SER A 1207 -12.08 84.91 63.10
CA SER A 1207 -11.38 86.09 63.63
C SER A 1207 -10.63 85.74 64.91
N ILE A 1208 -9.36 86.12 64.97
CA ILE A 1208 -8.44 85.80 66.05
C ILE A 1208 -7.93 87.11 66.66
N ALA A 1209 -8.33 87.36 67.90
CA ALA A 1209 -7.77 88.43 68.72
C ALA A 1209 -6.48 87.94 69.37
N ARG A 1210 -5.37 88.67 69.19
CA ARG A 1210 -4.14 88.42 69.95
C ARG A 1210 -4.26 89.09 71.31
N LYS A 1211 -4.14 88.32 72.38
CA LYS A 1211 -4.18 88.81 73.77
C LYS A 1211 -2.76 89.09 74.24
#